data_AF-A0A9W2UPX8-F1
#
_entry.id   AF-A0A9W2UPX8-F1
#
_cell.length_a   1.000
_cell.length_b   1.000
_cell.length_c   1.000
_cell.angle_alpha   90.00
_cell.angle_beta   90.00
_cell.angle_gamma   90.00
#
_symmetry.space_group_name_H-M   'P 1'
#
loop_
_entity.id
_entity.type
_entity.pdbx_description
1 polymer ?
#
loop_
_entity_poly.entity_id
_entity_poly.type
_entity_poly.pdbx_seq_one_letter_code
_entity_poly.pdbx_strand_id
1 'polypeptide(L)'
;MNGEADCPTDLEMAAPKGQDRWSQEDMLTLLECMKNNLPSNDSSKFKTTESHMDWEKVAFKDFSGDMCKLKWVEISNEVRKFRTLTELILDAQEHVKNPYKGKKLKKHPDFPKKPLTPYFRFFMEKRAKYAKLHPEMSNLDLTKILSKKYKELPEKKKMKYIQDFQREKQEFERNLARFREDHPDLIQNAKKSDIPEKPKTPQQLWYTHEKKVYLKVRPDATTKEVKDSLGKQWSQLSDKKRLKWIHKALEQRKEYEEIMRDYIQKHPELNISEEGITKSTLTKAERQLKDKFDGRPTKPPPNSYSLYCAELMANMKDVPSTERMVLCSQQWKLLSQKEKDAYHKKCDQKKKDYEVELLRFLESLPEEEQQRVLGEEKMLSINKKQATSPASKKPSQEGGKGGSEKPKRPVSAMFIFSEEKRRQLQEERPELSESELTRLLARMWNDLSEKKKAKYKAREAALKAQSERKPGGDREERGKLPESPKRAEEIWQQSVIGDYLARFKNDRVKALKAMEMTWNNMEKKEKLMWIKKAAEDQKRYERELSEMRAPPAAANSSKKMKFQGEPKKPPMNGYQKFSQELLSNGELNHLPLKERMVEIGSRWQRISQSQKEHYKKLAEEQQKQYKVHLDLWVKSLSPQDRAAYKEYISNKRKSMTKLRGPNPKSSRTALQSKSESEEDEDEDEDDEDEDEEEEEDENGDSSEDGGDSSESSSEDESEDGDENEEDDEDEDDDEDDDEDEDNESEGSSSSSSSSGDSSDSDSN
;
A
#
# COMPACT_ATOMS: atom_id res chain seq x y z
N MET A 1 17.79 75.37 -48.39
CA MET A 1 17.52 74.52 -49.57
C MET A 1 16.96 73.22 -49.01
N ASN A 2 15.71 73.22 -48.54
CA ASN A 2 14.44 73.10 -49.27
C ASN A 2 14.29 71.73 -49.96
N GLY A 3 13.33 70.95 -49.46
CA GLY A 3 12.87 69.69 -50.07
C GLY A 3 11.99 68.86 -49.12
N GLU A 4 10.85 69.40 -48.70
CA GLU A 4 9.70 68.66 -48.15
C GLU A 4 8.97 67.89 -49.27
N ALA A 5 8.47 66.69 -48.95
CA ALA A 5 7.31 66.01 -49.53
C ALA A 5 7.00 64.81 -48.59
N ASP A 6 6.15 64.98 -47.59
CA ASP A 6 4.69 64.85 -47.59
C ASP A 6 4.18 63.39 -47.75
N CYS A 7 3.29 63.00 -46.82
CA CYS A 7 2.82 61.65 -46.55
C CYS A 7 1.79 61.15 -47.59
N PRO A 8 1.47 59.84 -47.56
CA PRO A 8 0.26 59.43 -46.83
C PRO A 8 0.55 58.22 -45.93
N THR A 9 0.41 58.31 -44.60
CA THR A 9 -0.78 57.81 -43.89
C THR A 9 -1.47 56.62 -44.55
N ASP A 10 -0.80 55.47 -44.58
CA ASP A 10 -1.50 54.20 -44.61
C ASP A 10 -1.97 53.88 -43.18
N LEU A 11 -3.27 54.09 -42.99
CA LEU A 11 -4.09 53.49 -41.96
C LEU A 11 -4.03 51.96 -42.13
N GLU A 12 -2.94 51.35 -41.71
CA GLU A 12 -2.97 49.92 -41.42
C GLU A 12 -3.77 49.78 -40.12
N MET A 13 -5.04 49.42 -40.30
CA MET A 13 -5.94 49.09 -39.22
C MET A 13 -5.23 48.10 -38.31
N ALA A 14 -4.86 48.58 -37.11
CA ALA A 14 -4.62 47.71 -35.99
C ALA A 14 -5.88 46.86 -35.83
N ALA A 15 -5.82 45.61 -36.31
CA ALA A 15 -6.78 44.59 -35.95
C ALA A 15 -6.91 44.65 -34.43
N PRO A 16 -8.13 44.81 -33.88
CA PRO A 16 -8.29 44.82 -32.44
C PRO A 16 -7.82 43.45 -31.97
N LYS A 17 -6.69 43.43 -31.23
CA LYS A 17 -6.28 42.27 -30.43
C LYS A 17 -7.53 41.83 -29.70
N GLY A 18 -8.03 40.64 -30.04
CA GLY A 18 -9.32 40.14 -29.58
C GLY A 18 -9.47 40.43 -28.10
N GLN A 19 -10.41 41.33 -27.79
CA GLN A 19 -10.88 41.50 -26.43
C GLN A 19 -11.43 40.13 -26.04
N ASP A 20 -10.74 39.43 -25.13
CA ASP A 20 -11.27 38.23 -24.51
C ASP A 20 -12.61 38.65 -23.91
N ARG A 21 -13.72 38.21 -24.52
CA ARG A 21 -15.10 38.62 -24.14
C ARG A 21 -15.43 38.16 -22.72
N TRP A 22 -14.58 37.34 -22.12
CA TRP A 22 -14.67 36.77 -20.79
C TRP A 22 -13.89 37.59 -19.78
N SER A 23 -14.58 38.21 -18.82
CA SER A 23 -13.93 38.78 -17.64
C SER A 23 -13.54 37.68 -16.64
N GLN A 24 -12.67 38.02 -15.68
CA GLN A 24 -12.38 37.14 -14.54
C GLN A 24 -13.65 36.74 -13.78
N GLU A 25 -14.62 37.65 -13.66
CA GLU A 25 -15.90 37.39 -13.02
C GLU A 25 -16.77 36.43 -13.84
N ASP A 26 -16.75 36.53 -15.18
CA ASP A 26 -17.46 35.59 -16.06
C ASP A 26 -16.85 34.19 -15.99
N MET A 27 -15.52 34.07 -15.95
CA MET A 27 -14.83 32.78 -15.76
C MET A 27 -15.16 32.15 -14.41
N LEU A 28 -15.24 32.95 -13.33
CA LEU A 28 -15.66 32.45 -12.02
C LEU A 28 -17.15 32.05 -11.99
N THR A 29 -17.99 32.81 -12.69
CA THR A 29 -19.43 32.49 -12.83
C THR A 29 -19.63 31.17 -13.57
N LEU A 30 -18.88 30.93 -14.67
CA LEU A 30 -18.85 29.66 -15.37
C LEU A 30 -18.53 28.49 -14.43
N LEU A 31 -17.45 28.62 -13.67
CA LEU A 31 -17.00 27.56 -12.74
C LEU A 31 -18.02 27.30 -11.63
N GLU A 32 -18.73 28.32 -11.16
CA GLU A 32 -19.81 28.16 -10.18
C GLU A 32 -21.05 27.51 -10.81
N CYS A 33 -21.43 27.88 -12.03
CA CYS A 33 -22.49 27.22 -12.79
C CYS A 33 -22.18 25.74 -13.03
N MET A 34 -20.93 25.40 -13.38
CA MET A 34 -20.49 24.02 -13.51
C MET A 34 -20.63 23.26 -12.20
N LYS A 35 -20.15 23.83 -11.09
CA LYS A 35 -20.24 23.25 -9.75
C LYS A 35 -21.68 22.98 -9.32
N ASN A 36 -22.61 23.90 -9.59
CA ASN A 36 -24.02 23.76 -9.26
C ASN A 36 -24.74 22.66 -10.07
N ASN A 37 -24.19 22.31 -11.25
CA ASN A 37 -24.72 21.25 -12.11
C ASN A 37 -24.01 19.89 -11.89
N LEU A 38 -23.14 19.77 -10.88
CA LEU A 38 -22.52 18.48 -10.54
C LEU A 38 -23.42 17.63 -9.63
N PRO A 39 -23.38 16.29 -9.77
CA PRO A 39 -24.00 15.40 -8.80
C PRO A 39 -23.33 15.53 -7.43
N SER A 40 -24.11 15.48 -6.35
CA SER A 40 -23.63 15.70 -4.97
C SER A 40 -22.57 14.67 -4.48
N ASN A 41 -22.32 13.61 -5.25
CA ASN A 41 -21.33 12.58 -4.97
C ASN A 41 -20.42 12.34 -6.19
N ASP A 42 -19.61 13.34 -6.54
CA ASP A 42 -18.64 13.25 -7.63
C ASP A 42 -17.43 12.38 -7.21
N SER A 43 -17.54 11.08 -7.43
CA SER A 43 -16.48 10.10 -7.15
C SER A 43 -15.81 9.55 -8.43
N SER A 44 -16.24 10.01 -9.60
CA SER A 44 -15.77 9.53 -10.90
C SER A 44 -14.56 10.34 -11.38
N LYS A 45 -13.83 9.82 -12.38
CA LYS A 45 -12.78 10.59 -13.04
C LYS A 45 -13.39 11.81 -13.71
N PHE A 46 -12.73 12.98 -13.64
CA PHE A 46 -13.31 14.24 -14.12
C PHE A 46 -13.83 14.15 -15.57
N LYS A 47 -13.12 13.47 -16.48
CA LYS A 47 -13.55 13.31 -17.89
C LYS A 47 -14.91 12.62 -18.03
N THR A 48 -15.20 11.67 -17.15
CA THR A 48 -16.49 10.96 -17.13
C THR A 48 -17.61 11.87 -16.66
N THR A 49 -17.39 12.64 -15.60
CA THR A 49 -18.38 13.61 -15.10
C THR A 49 -18.57 14.77 -16.10
N GLU A 50 -17.50 15.21 -16.76
CA GLU A 50 -17.50 16.25 -17.80
C GLU A 50 -18.27 15.82 -19.06
N SER A 51 -18.12 14.58 -19.51
CA SER A 51 -18.84 14.09 -20.71
C SER A 51 -20.35 14.01 -20.50
N HIS A 52 -20.80 13.86 -19.26
CA HIS A 52 -22.22 13.83 -18.90
C HIS A 52 -22.76 15.20 -18.47
N MET A 53 -21.96 16.26 -18.55
CA MET A 53 -22.37 17.61 -18.17
C MET A 53 -23.29 18.21 -19.23
N ASP A 54 -24.42 18.72 -18.75
CA ASP A 54 -25.41 19.42 -19.57
C ASP A 54 -25.00 20.89 -19.73
N TRP A 55 -24.28 21.20 -20.80
CA TRP A 55 -23.70 22.53 -21.04
C TRP A 55 -24.75 23.62 -21.26
N GLU A 56 -25.96 23.27 -21.70
CA GLU A 56 -27.07 24.23 -21.82
C GLU A 56 -27.54 24.72 -20.45
N LYS A 57 -27.42 23.89 -19.40
CA LYS A 57 -27.69 24.31 -18.01
C LYS A 57 -26.53 25.06 -17.36
N VAL A 58 -25.35 25.01 -17.96
CA VAL A 58 -24.15 25.75 -17.53
C VAL A 58 -24.08 27.13 -18.21
N ALA A 59 -24.78 27.30 -19.33
CA ALA A 59 -24.92 28.57 -20.04
C ALA A 59 -25.43 29.69 -19.13
N PHE A 60 -24.90 30.89 -19.28
CA PHE A 60 -25.29 32.06 -18.49
C PHE A 60 -25.05 33.36 -19.26
N LYS A 61 -25.83 34.40 -18.95
CA LYS A 61 -25.80 35.69 -19.66
C LYS A 61 -25.90 35.48 -21.19
N ASP A 62 -24.93 35.98 -21.95
CA ASP A 62 -24.84 35.89 -23.41
C ASP A 62 -23.88 34.75 -23.88
N PHE A 63 -23.51 33.83 -22.98
CA PHE A 63 -22.64 32.70 -23.26
C PHE A 63 -23.48 31.42 -23.37
N SER A 64 -23.46 30.79 -24.55
CA SER A 64 -24.13 29.52 -24.83
C SER A 64 -23.36 28.34 -24.22
N GLY A 65 -23.99 27.17 -24.14
CA GLY A 65 -23.35 25.96 -23.62
C GLY A 65 -22.02 25.64 -24.31
N ASP A 66 -21.96 25.80 -25.63
CA ASP A 66 -20.73 25.60 -26.41
C ASP A 66 -19.62 26.61 -26.06
N MET A 67 -19.98 27.88 -25.84
CA MET A 67 -19.00 28.90 -25.41
C MET A 67 -18.46 28.60 -24.01
N CYS A 68 -19.34 28.17 -23.10
CA CYS A 68 -18.97 27.73 -21.74
C CYS A 68 -18.04 26.51 -21.77
N LYS A 69 -18.33 25.52 -22.63
CA LYS A 69 -17.51 24.32 -22.82
C LYS A 69 -16.12 24.66 -23.34
N LEU A 70 -16.03 25.51 -24.36
CA LEU A 70 -14.75 25.92 -24.93
C LEU A 70 -13.88 26.67 -23.90
N LYS A 71 -14.49 27.59 -23.13
CA LYS A 71 -13.75 28.32 -22.09
C LYS A 71 -13.34 27.41 -20.93
N TRP A 72 -14.14 26.42 -20.57
CA TRP A 72 -13.74 25.41 -19.59
C TRP A 72 -12.53 24.60 -20.07
N VAL A 73 -12.48 24.17 -21.34
CA VAL A 73 -11.32 23.45 -21.88
C VAL A 73 -10.05 24.29 -21.76
N GLU A 74 -10.13 25.59 -22.09
CA GLU A 74 -9.02 26.54 -21.95
C GLU A 74 -8.53 26.63 -20.49
N ILE A 75 -9.44 26.86 -19.54
CA ILE A 75 -9.10 26.97 -18.11
C ILE A 75 -8.56 25.64 -17.56
N SER A 76 -9.14 24.50 -17.97
CA SER A 76 -8.78 23.17 -17.50
C SER A 76 -7.39 22.72 -17.95
N ASN A 77 -6.86 23.29 -19.05
CA ASN A 77 -5.49 23.04 -19.51
C ASN A 77 -4.44 23.63 -18.58
N GLU A 78 -4.79 24.68 -17.83
CA GLU A 78 -3.88 25.40 -16.95
C GLU A 78 -3.85 24.84 -15.52
N VAL A 79 -4.67 23.83 -15.24
CA VAL A 79 -4.77 23.15 -13.95
C VAL A 79 -4.48 21.65 -14.06
N ARG A 80 -4.07 21.03 -12.94
CA ARG A 80 -3.60 19.64 -12.92
C ARG A 80 -4.77 18.64 -13.05
N LYS A 81 -4.75 17.81 -14.10
CA LYS A 81 -5.89 16.96 -14.52
C LYS A 81 -6.03 15.59 -13.82
N PHE A 82 -5.57 15.43 -12.58
CA PHE A 82 -5.50 14.10 -11.91
C PHE A 82 -6.51 13.92 -10.77
N ARG A 83 -7.77 14.35 -10.96
CA ARG A 83 -8.77 14.46 -9.88
C ARG A 83 -10.23 14.27 -10.35
N THR A 84 -11.18 14.44 -9.43
CA THR A 84 -12.62 14.58 -9.73
C THR A 84 -12.92 15.94 -10.35
N LEU A 85 -14.09 16.13 -10.97
CA LEU A 85 -14.43 17.39 -11.61
C LEU A 85 -14.65 18.51 -10.57
N THR A 86 -15.16 18.16 -9.40
CA THR A 86 -15.32 19.07 -8.25
C THR A 86 -13.98 19.66 -7.80
N GLU A 87 -12.96 18.81 -7.62
CA GLU A 87 -11.63 19.26 -7.22
C GLU A 87 -10.95 20.08 -8.33
N LEU A 88 -11.15 19.70 -9.59
CA LEU A 88 -10.62 20.42 -10.74
C LEU A 88 -11.21 21.82 -10.88
N ILE A 89 -12.51 21.98 -10.61
CA ILE A 89 -13.19 23.29 -10.60
C ILE A 89 -12.66 24.18 -9.48
N LEU A 90 -12.37 23.64 -8.29
CA LEU A 90 -11.78 24.42 -7.20
C LEU A 90 -10.38 24.93 -7.57
N ASP A 91 -9.54 24.06 -8.14
CA ASP A 91 -8.22 24.45 -8.63
C ASP A 91 -8.32 25.49 -9.77
N ALA A 92 -9.29 25.33 -10.68
CA ALA A 92 -9.58 26.28 -11.75
C ALA A 92 -10.05 27.64 -11.20
N GLN A 93 -10.90 27.67 -10.17
CA GLN A 93 -11.32 28.89 -9.51
C GLN A 93 -10.14 29.61 -8.85
N GLU A 94 -9.21 28.85 -8.24
CA GLU A 94 -7.99 29.42 -7.67
C GLU A 94 -7.05 29.96 -8.76
N HIS A 95 -6.91 29.25 -9.88
CA HIS A 95 -6.10 29.70 -11.01
C HIS A 95 -6.65 31.00 -11.64
N VAL A 96 -7.96 31.07 -11.87
CA VAL A 96 -8.61 32.29 -12.39
C VAL A 96 -8.49 33.45 -11.41
N LYS A 97 -8.54 33.20 -10.10
CA LYS A 97 -8.33 34.24 -9.07
C LYS A 97 -6.87 34.70 -9.02
N ASN A 98 -5.93 33.77 -9.10
CA ASN A 98 -4.50 34.01 -8.94
C ASN A 98 -3.68 33.37 -10.09
N PRO A 99 -3.70 33.95 -11.31
CA PRO A 99 -3.08 33.34 -12.50
C PRO A 99 -1.56 33.14 -12.38
N TYR A 100 -0.92 33.97 -11.54
CA TYR A 100 0.52 33.98 -11.31
C TYR A 100 0.96 33.20 -10.07
N LYS A 101 0.09 32.40 -9.44
CA LYS A 101 0.50 31.59 -8.28
C LYS A 101 1.43 30.43 -8.69
N GLY A 102 2.32 30.02 -7.80
CA GLY A 102 3.18 28.84 -8.00
C GLY A 102 4.23 29.03 -9.10
N LYS A 103 4.30 28.08 -10.06
CA LYS A 103 5.33 28.08 -11.13
C LYS A 103 5.31 29.36 -11.99
N LYS A 104 4.16 30.02 -12.14
CA LYS A 104 4.00 31.25 -12.93
C LYS A 104 4.34 32.55 -12.16
N LEU A 105 4.75 32.48 -10.90
CA LEU A 105 5.05 33.67 -10.07
C LEU A 105 6.15 34.54 -10.66
N LYS A 106 7.18 33.91 -11.23
CA LYS A 106 8.29 34.62 -11.89
C LYS A 106 7.87 35.34 -13.18
N LYS A 107 6.68 35.02 -13.73
CA LYS A 107 6.10 35.67 -14.91
C LYS A 107 5.20 36.86 -14.55
N HIS A 108 4.96 37.12 -13.26
CA HIS A 108 4.17 38.27 -12.84
C HIS A 108 4.85 39.58 -13.29
N PRO A 109 4.10 40.55 -13.88
CA PRO A 109 4.68 41.80 -14.39
C PRO A 109 5.52 42.55 -13.36
N ASP A 110 5.05 42.59 -12.11
CA ASP A 110 5.72 43.27 -10.99
C ASP A 110 6.76 42.40 -10.27
N PHE A 111 6.97 41.13 -10.68
CA PHE A 111 7.99 40.29 -10.06
C PHE A 111 9.38 40.84 -10.39
N PRO A 112 10.20 41.20 -9.38
CA PRO A 112 11.52 41.77 -9.64
C PRO A 112 12.41 40.79 -10.42
N LYS A 113 13.15 41.29 -11.42
CA LYS A 113 14.12 40.49 -12.17
C LYS A 113 15.43 40.40 -11.40
N LYS A 114 16.06 39.21 -11.40
CA LYS A 114 17.35 39.01 -10.74
C LYS A 114 18.41 39.95 -11.35
N PRO A 115 19.28 40.56 -10.52
CA PRO A 115 20.37 41.40 -11.00
C PRO A 115 21.38 40.56 -11.79
N LEU A 116 21.98 41.15 -12.84
CA LEU A 116 22.99 40.48 -13.65
C LEU A 116 24.29 40.33 -12.86
N THR A 117 24.88 39.14 -12.85
CA THR A 117 26.18 38.92 -12.19
C THR A 117 27.27 39.80 -12.84
N PRO A 118 28.38 40.07 -12.12
CA PRO A 118 29.44 40.96 -12.62
C PRO A 118 29.98 40.55 -14.01
N TYR A 119 30.08 39.25 -14.28
CA TYR A 119 30.46 38.72 -15.58
C TYR A 119 29.39 38.95 -16.65
N PHE A 120 28.13 38.60 -16.38
CA PHE A 120 27.04 38.76 -17.36
C PHE A 120 26.80 40.23 -17.72
N ARG A 121 26.99 41.15 -16.77
CA ARG A 121 26.94 42.59 -17.01
C ARG A 121 28.05 43.04 -17.97
N PHE A 122 29.28 42.59 -17.74
CA PHE A 122 30.40 42.82 -18.67
C PHE A 122 30.13 42.20 -20.05
N PHE A 123 29.62 40.97 -20.08
CA PHE A 123 29.29 40.25 -21.29
C PHE A 123 28.27 41.03 -22.12
N MET A 124 27.14 41.44 -21.53
CA MET A 124 26.10 42.21 -22.24
C MET A 124 26.63 43.56 -22.78
N GLU A 125 27.46 44.27 -22.03
CA GLU A 125 28.05 45.55 -22.47
C GLU A 125 29.01 45.39 -23.65
N LYS A 126 29.79 44.30 -23.66
CA LYS A 126 30.83 44.06 -24.67
C LYS A 126 30.37 43.22 -25.85
N ARG A 127 29.39 42.32 -25.67
CA ARG A 127 28.87 41.43 -26.71
C ARG A 127 28.40 42.20 -27.93
N ALA A 128 27.60 43.24 -27.75
CA ALA A 128 27.10 44.05 -28.86
C ALA A 128 28.22 44.74 -29.66
N LYS A 129 29.34 45.10 -29.02
CA LYS A 129 30.50 45.71 -29.68
C LYS A 129 31.34 44.68 -30.41
N TYR A 130 31.59 43.54 -29.78
CA TYR A 130 32.38 42.47 -30.37
C TYR A 130 31.63 41.75 -31.51
N ALA A 131 30.30 41.61 -31.43
CA ALA A 131 29.48 41.08 -32.51
C ALA A 131 29.53 41.97 -33.78
N LYS A 132 29.64 43.30 -33.60
CA LYS A 132 29.82 44.23 -34.73
C LYS A 132 31.23 44.23 -35.30
N LEU A 133 32.24 43.98 -34.46
CA LEU A 133 33.65 43.92 -34.87
C LEU A 133 34.00 42.56 -35.51
N HIS A 134 33.26 41.52 -35.18
CA HIS A 134 33.42 40.19 -35.73
C HIS A 134 32.06 39.61 -36.18
N PRO A 135 31.46 40.15 -37.25
CA PRO A 135 30.14 39.70 -37.73
C PRO A 135 30.14 38.24 -38.22
N GLU A 136 31.31 37.72 -38.63
CA GLU A 136 31.50 36.34 -39.07
C GLU A 136 31.76 35.35 -37.92
N MET A 137 31.98 35.82 -36.69
CA MET A 137 32.20 34.91 -35.56
C MET A 137 30.89 34.47 -34.91
N SER A 138 30.82 33.18 -34.59
CA SER A 138 29.67 32.60 -33.89
C SER A 138 29.49 33.21 -32.50
N ASN A 139 28.24 33.20 -32.00
CA ASN A 139 27.93 33.67 -30.65
C ASN A 139 28.66 32.84 -29.57
N LEU A 140 28.88 31.55 -29.84
CA LEU A 140 29.62 30.65 -28.98
C LEU A 140 31.10 31.10 -28.84
N ASP A 141 31.74 31.45 -29.95
CA ASP A 141 33.13 31.91 -29.97
C ASP A 141 33.27 33.29 -29.34
N LEU A 142 32.28 34.16 -29.57
CA LEU A 142 32.18 35.46 -28.91
C LEU A 142 32.14 35.32 -27.38
N THR A 143 31.37 34.35 -26.89
CA THR A 143 31.22 34.06 -25.45
C THR A 143 32.51 33.52 -24.85
N LYS A 144 33.20 32.61 -25.54
CA LYS A 144 34.52 32.11 -25.11
C LYS A 144 35.55 33.24 -25.01
N ILE A 145 35.59 34.13 -26.01
CA ILE A 145 36.50 35.28 -26.04
C ILE A 145 36.17 36.26 -24.90
N LEU A 146 34.90 36.60 -24.70
CA LEU A 146 34.48 37.53 -23.64
C LEU A 146 34.70 36.96 -22.23
N SER A 147 34.51 35.65 -22.04
CA SER A 147 34.87 34.95 -20.79
C SER A 147 36.35 35.08 -20.47
N LYS A 148 37.22 34.81 -21.46
CA LYS A 148 38.67 34.96 -21.30
C LYS A 148 39.07 36.41 -21.02
N LYS A 149 38.49 37.37 -21.76
CA LYS A 149 38.72 38.81 -21.56
C LYS A 149 38.25 39.31 -20.20
N TYR A 150 37.18 38.75 -19.64
CA TYR A 150 36.73 39.07 -18.30
C TYR A 150 37.70 38.52 -17.24
N LYS A 151 38.19 37.28 -17.40
CA LYS A 151 39.19 36.69 -16.50
C LYS A 151 40.48 37.51 -16.47
N GLU A 152 40.95 37.97 -17.64
CA GLU A 152 42.14 38.82 -17.82
C GLU A 152 41.93 40.28 -17.38
N LEU A 153 40.69 40.69 -17.06
CA LEU A 153 40.38 42.08 -16.71
C LEU A 153 41.05 42.45 -15.37
N PRO A 154 41.72 43.63 -15.27
CA PRO A 154 42.30 44.09 -14.02
C PRO A 154 41.26 44.18 -12.89
N GLU A 155 41.66 43.84 -11.68
CA GLU A 155 40.76 43.77 -10.52
C GLU A 155 40.03 45.10 -10.28
N LYS A 156 40.70 46.23 -10.44
CA LYS A 156 40.10 47.57 -10.35
C LYS A 156 38.93 47.78 -11.32
N LYS A 157 38.98 47.19 -12.51
CA LYS A 157 37.89 47.27 -13.51
C LYS A 157 36.78 46.25 -13.21
N LYS A 158 37.12 45.06 -12.67
CA LYS A 158 36.15 44.08 -12.18
C LYS A 158 35.34 44.64 -11.01
N MET A 159 35.99 45.36 -10.10
CA MET A 159 35.38 46.00 -8.94
C MET A 159 34.21 46.90 -9.29
N LYS A 160 34.24 47.61 -10.44
CA LYS A 160 33.09 48.37 -10.92
C LYS A 160 31.85 47.49 -11.13
N TYR A 161 31.99 46.38 -11.87
CA TYR A 161 30.89 45.46 -12.13
C TYR A 161 30.43 44.73 -10.86
N ILE A 162 31.35 44.45 -9.93
CA ILE A 162 31.02 43.87 -8.62
C ILE A 162 30.18 44.84 -7.78
N GLN A 163 30.57 46.11 -7.72
CA GLN A 163 29.82 47.14 -6.98
C GLN A 163 28.44 47.41 -7.61
N ASP A 164 28.34 47.44 -8.94
CA ASP A 164 27.07 47.57 -9.64
C ASP A 164 26.14 46.38 -9.31
N PHE A 165 26.66 45.14 -9.35
CA PHE A 165 25.89 43.95 -8.97
C PHE A 165 25.43 44.01 -7.51
N GLN A 166 26.30 44.40 -6.58
CA GLN A 166 25.93 44.53 -5.15
C GLN A 166 24.81 45.55 -4.94
N ARG A 167 24.86 46.68 -5.64
CA ARG A 167 23.82 47.72 -5.59
C ARG A 167 22.49 47.22 -6.15
N GLU A 168 22.52 46.61 -7.33
CA GLU A 168 21.32 46.05 -7.97
C GLU A 168 20.74 44.87 -7.18
N LYS A 169 21.58 44.10 -6.49
CA LYS A 169 21.15 43.05 -5.56
C LYS A 169 20.40 43.61 -4.36
N GLN A 170 20.90 44.68 -3.74
CA GLN A 170 20.18 45.34 -2.64
C GLN A 170 18.84 45.92 -3.11
N GLU A 171 18.83 46.54 -4.29
CA GLU A 171 17.62 47.09 -4.92
C GLU A 171 16.62 45.98 -5.27
N PHE A 172 17.09 44.85 -5.81
CA PHE A 172 16.29 43.66 -6.05
C PHE A 172 15.68 43.10 -4.75
N GLU A 173 16.48 42.98 -3.68
CA GLU A 173 16.00 42.53 -2.37
C GLU A 173 14.91 43.47 -1.81
N ARG A 174 15.08 44.78 -1.97
CA ARG A 174 14.10 45.79 -1.56
C ARG A 174 12.81 45.71 -2.40
N ASN A 175 12.92 45.58 -3.71
CA ASN A 175 11.76 45.45 -4.60
C ASN A 175 11.05 44.11 -4.40
N LEU A 176 11.80 43.05 -4.08
CA LEU A 176 11.22 41.76 -3.74
C LEU A 176 10.49 41.81 -2.41
N ALA A 177 11.00 42.54 -1.42
CA ALA A 177 10.29 42.79 -0.17
C ALA A 177 8.98 43.55 -0.42
N ARG A 178 8.99 44.61 -1.23
CA ARG A 178 7.75 45.32 -1.63
C ARG A 178 6.77 44.43 -2.37
N PHE A 179 7.25 43.65 -3.34
CA PHE A 179 6.41 42.68 -4.05
C PHE A 179 5.74 41.67 -3.09
N ARG A 180 6.43 41.27 -2.00
CA ARG A 180 5.85 40.45 -0.93
C ARG A 180 4.80 41.14 -0.09
N GLU A 181 4.91 42.45 0.09
CA GLU A 181 3.92 43.28 0.80
C GLU A 181 2.69 43.56 -0.08
N ASP A 182 2.90 43.87 -1.35
CA ASP A 182 1.85 44.27 -2.30
C ASP A 182 1.06 43.06 -2.84
N HIS A 183 1.69 41.88 -2.92
CA HIS A 183 1.06 40.65 -3.43
C HIS A 183 1.13 39.50 -2.41
N PRO A 184 0.50 39.64 -1.23
CA PRO A 184 0.54 38.62 -0.19
C PRO A 184 -0.12 37.29 -0.64
N ASP A 185 -1.15 37.35 -1.49
CA ASP A 185 -1.89 36.17 -1.98
C ASP A 185 -1.10 35.31 -2.97
N LEU A 186 -0.15 35.93 -3.70
CA LEU A 186 0.72 35.23 -4.66
C LEU A 186 1.95 34.61 -3.99
N ILE A 187 2.33 35.14 -2.82
CA ILE A 187 3.56 34.80 -2.09
C ILE A 187 3.30 33.95 -0.87
N GLN A 188 2.06 33.95 -0.37
CA GLN A 188 1.58 32.85 0.45
C GLN A 188 1.72 31.55 -0.36
N ASN A 189 2.88 30.91 -0.22
CA ASN A 189 2.91 29.51 0.13
C ASN A 189 1.74 29.34 1.09
N ALA A 190 0.71 28.61 0.64
CA ALA A 190 -0.48 28.29 1.42
C ALA A 190 -0.01 28.26 2.86
N LYS A 191 -0.51 29.22 3.67
CA LYS A 191 -0.10 29.44 5.06
C LYS A 191 0.40 28.10 5.55
N LYS A 192 1.67 27.97 6.00
CA LYS A 192 2.02 26.89 6.94
C LYS A 192 0.84 26.89 7.87
N SER A 193 -0.03 25.92 7.66
CA SER A 193 -1.38 26.03 8.14
C SER A 193 -1.21 26.09 9.66
N ASP A 194 -2.22 26.52 10.40
CA ASP A 194 -2.12 26.34 11.86
C ASP A 194 -1.85 24.87 12.26
N ILE A 195 -1.82 23.93 11.29
CA ILE A 195 -1.15 22.64 11.32
C ILE A 195 0.30 22.77 11.86
N PRO A 196 0.55 22.17 13.04
CA PRO A 196 1.89 22.06 13.61
C PRO A 196 2.94 21.48 12.64
N GLU A 197 4.18 21.98 12.71
CA GLU A 197 5.28 21.46 11.88
C GLU A 197 5.70 20.06 12.33
N LYS A 198 5.93 19.16 11.37
CA LYS A 198 6.44 17.80 11.65
C LYS A 198 7.78 17.84 12.41
N PRO A 199 7.99 16.92 13.36
CA PRO A 199 9.18 16.88 14.18
C PRO A 199 10.42 16.49 13.33
N LYS A 200 11.55 17.09 13.66
CA LYS A 200 12.81 16.91 12.93
C LYS A 200 13.56 15.66 13.39
N THR A 201 14.35 15.07 12.49
CA THR A 201 15.21 13.93 12.82
C THR A 201 16.40 14.36 13.69
N PRO A 202 17.08 13.43 14.40
CA PRO A 202 18.26 13.76 15.19
C PRO A 202 19.36 14.46 14.36
N GLN A 203 19.60 13.95 13.14
CA GLN A 203 20.56 14.55 12.21
C GLN A 203 20.15 15.96 11.78
N GLN A 204 18.87 16.20 11.47
CA GLN A 204 18.38 17.52 11.09
C GLN A 204 18.50 18.53 12.22
N LEU A 205 18.22 18.12 13.46
CA LEU A 205 18.38 18.97 14.64
C LEU A 205 19.83 19.34 14.89
N TRP A 206 20.72 18.36 14.81
CA TRP A 206 22.16 18.60 14.92
C TRP A 206 22.67 19.48 13.77
N TYR A 207 22.30 19.18 12.53
CA TYR A 207 22.70 19.96 11.35
C TYR A 207 22.24 21.41 11.45
N THR A 208 21.00 21.65 11.87
CA THR A 208 20.48 23.02 12.05
C THR A 208 21.23 23.78 13.14
N HIS A 209 21.61 23.08 14.22
CA HIS A 209 22.40 23.66 15.30
C HIS A 209 23.83 24.00 14.83
N GLU A 210 24.53 23.04 14.25
CA GLU A 210 25.90 23.23 13.79
C GLU A 210 26.01 24.16 12.60
N LYS A 211 25.04 24.18 11.68
CA LYS A 211 24.99 25.15 10.57
C LYS A 211 24.97 26.58 11.08
N LYS A 212 24.22 26.86 12.13
CA LYS A 212 24.21 28.20 12.77
C LYS A 212 25.56 28.55 13.38
N VAL A 213 26.26 27.58 13.97
CA VAL A 213 27.60 27.79 14.54
C VAL A 213 28.63 27.98 13.43
N TYR A 214 28.59 27.13 12.40
CA TYR A 214 29.50 27.14 11.25
C TYR A 214 29.40 28.46 10.48
N LEU A 215 28.19 28.93 10.16
CA LEU A 215 27.98 30.20 9.46
C LEU A 215 28.35 31.44 10.30
N LYS A 216 28.32 31.35 11.64
CA LYS A 216 28.85 32.42 12.50
C LYS A 216 30.37 32.56 12.39
N VAL A 217 31.08 31.45 12.19
CA VAL A 217 32.54 31.43 12.07
C VAL A 217 32.98 31.68 10.62
N ARG A 218 32.20 31.22 9.63
CA ARG A 218 32.43 31.41 8.20
C ARG A 218 31.15 31.94 7.51
N PRO A 219 30.92 33.27 7.56
CA PRO A 219 29.74 33.88 6.95
C PRO A 219 29.72 33.81 5.41
N ASP A 220 30.89 33.61 4.80
CA ASP A 220 31.13 33.54 3.36
C ASP A 220 31.10 32.11 2.79
N ALA A 221 30.99 31.09 3.65
CA ALA A 221 30.98 29.69 3.23
C ALA A 221 29.77 29.38 2.35
N THR A 222 29.99 28.62 1.28
CA THR A 222 28.93 28.20 0.36
C THR A 222 28.03 27.14 0.99
N THR A 223 26.77 27.06 0.56
CA THR A 223 25.83 26.05 1.08
C THR A 223 26.34 24.62 0.89
N LYS A 224 27.01 24.36 -0.23
CA LYS A 224 27.64 23.06 -0.54
C LYS A 224 28.74 22.71 0.47
N GLU A 225 29.67 23.64 0.72
CA GLU A 225 30.73 23.45 1.71
C GLU A 225 30.19 23.19 3.12
N VAL A 226 29.12 23.89 3.51
CA VAL A 226 28.46 23.70 4.81
C VAL A 226 27.81 22.31 4.88
N LYS A 227 27.10 21.88 3.82
CA LYS A 227 26.48 20.54 3.74
C LYS A 227 27.53 19.44 3.87
N ASP A 228 28.60 19.52 3.09
CA ASP A 228 29.65 18.48 3.04
C ASP A 228 30.43 18.40 4.35
N SER A 229 30.80 19.56 4.92
CA SER A 229 31.56 19.62 6.18
C SER A 229 30.75 19.07 7.35
N LEU A 230 29.48 19.46 7.46
CA LEU A 230 28.60 18.97 8.53
C LEU A 230 28.19 17.51 8.30
N GLY A 231 27.99 17.07 7.06
CA GLY A 231 27.74 15.65 6.75
C GLY A 231 28.84 14.74 7.27
N LYS A 232 30.11 15.10 6.99
CA LYS A 232 31.30 14.38 7.51
C LYS A 232 31.39 14.42 9.04
N GLN A 233 31.04 15.55 9.66
CA GLN A 233 31.04 15.65 11.12
C GLN A 233 29.96 14.77 11.76
N TRP A 234 28.76 14.65 11.16
CA TRP A 234 27.69 13.78 11.67
C TRP A 234 28.10 12.31 11.68
N SER A 235 28.74 11.82 10.61
CA SER A 235 29.20 10.43 10.51
C SER A 235 30.34 10.11 11.49
N GLN A 236 31.09 11.12 11.92
CA GLN A 236 32.16 11.01 12.91
C GLN A 236 31.72 11.31 14.35
N LEU A 237 30.46 11.70 14.58
CA LEU A 237 29.97 11.94 15.95
C LEU A 237 30.03 10.67 16.80
N SER A 238 30.48 10.82 18.03
CA SER A 238 30.42 9.75 19.02
C SER A 238 28.98 9.41 19.37
N ASP A 239 28.76 8.15 19.74
CA ASP A 239 27.46 7.62 20.15
C ASP A 239 26.80 8.44 21.27
N LYS A 240 27.58 8.91 22.25
CA LYS A 240 27.08 9.79 23.33
C LYS A 240 26.56 11.13 22.81
N LYS A 241 27.21 11.71 21.79
CA LYS A 241 26.75 12.96 21.16
C LYS A 241 25.52 12.73 20.29
N ARG A 242 25.49 11.62 19.53
CA ARG A 242 24.30 11.22 18.74
C ARG A 242 23.08 11.02 19.64
N LEU A 243 23.26 10.35 20.78
CA LEU A 243 22.20 10.09 21.74
C LEU A 243 21.55 11.36 22.27
N LYS A 244 22.31 12.44 22.50
CA LYS A 244 21.75 13.75 22.88
C LYS A 244 20.72 14.24 21.87
N TRP A 245 21.01 14.11 20.58
CA TRP A 245 20.11 14.54 19.51
C TRP A 245 18.94 13.59 19.31
N ILE A 246 19.15 12.30 19.56
CA ILE A 246 18.09 11.28 19.59
C ILE A 246 17.07 11.64 20.68
N HIS A 247 17.51 11.90 21.92
CA HIS A 247 16.61 12.32 22.99
C HIS A 247 15.85 13.60 22.64
N LYS A 248 16.55 14.60 22.10
CA LYS A 248 15.91 15.86 21.69
C LYS A 248 14.88 15.68 20.57
N ALA A 249 15.14 14.81 19.60
CA ALA A 249 14.18 14.51 18.52
C ALA A 249 12.95 13.75 19.03
N LEU A 250 13.12 12.89 20.04
CA LEU A 250 12.02 12.18 20.67
C LEU A 250 11.14 13.11 21.51
N GLU A 251 11.73 14.05 22.24
CA GLU A 251 11.03 15.08 23.00
C GLU A 251 10.20 15.97 22.08
N GLN A 252 10.77 16.48 20.99
CA GLN A 252 10.04 17.25 20.00
C GLN A 252 8.92 16.46 19.31
N ARG A 253 9.10 15.14 19.13
CA ARG A 253 8.03 14.30 18.60
C ARG A 253 6.88 14.21 19.58
N LYS A 254 7.16 14.02 20.87
CA LYS A 254 6.13 13.98 21.92
C LYS A 254 5.34 15.29 21.99
N GLU A 255 6.04 16.42 21.95
CA GLU A 255 5.40 17.75 21.89
C GLU A 255 4.51 17.89 20.65
N TYR A 256 5.00 17.47 19.48
CA TYR A 256 4.21 17.47 18.25
C TYR A 256 2.97 16.58 18.33
N GLU A 257 3.09 15.37 18.87
CA GLU A 257 1.95 14.45 19.08
C GLU A 257 0.87 15.08 19.97
N GLU A 258 1.27 15.81 21.02
CA GLU A 258 0.34 16.54 21.90
C GLU A 258 -0.33 17.71 21.19
N ILE A 259 0.45 18.57 20.52
CA ILE A 259 -0.10 19.71 19.77
C ILE A 259 -1.03 19.22 18.63
N MET A 260 -0.67 18.14 17.94
CA MET A 260 -1.51 17.55 16.90
C MET A 260 -2.81 16.97 17.44
N ARG A 261 -2.81 16.41 18.66
CA ARG A 261 -4.03 15.92 19.31
C ARG A 261 -4.99 17.08 19.58
N ASP A 262 -4.49 18.18 20.14
CA ASP A 262 -5.26 19.40 20.38
C ASP A 262 -5.77 20.01 19.06
N TYR A 263 -4.95 19.96 18.00
CA TYR A 263 -5.30 20.45 16.68
C TYR A 263 -6.43 19.61 16.06
N ILE A 264 -6.35 18.27 16.10
CA ILE A 264 -7.42 17.39 15.62
C ILE A 264 -8.71 17.61 16.38
N GLN A 265 -8.65 17.81 17.70
CA GLN A 265 -9.82 18.09 18.51
C GLN A 265 -10.50 19.41 18.12
N LYS A 266 -9.71 20.43 17.74
CA LYS A 266 -10.20 21.74 17.31
C LYS A 266 -10.66 21.76 15.84
N HIS A 267 -10.22 20.81 15.03
CA HIS A 267 -10.50 20.72 13.60
C HIS A 267 -11.02 19.32 13.18
N PRO A 268 -12.18 18.89 13.68
CA PRO A 268 -12.78 17.59 13.32
C PRO A 268 -13.11 17.45 11.83
N GLU A 269 -13.22 18.56 11.09
CA GLU A 269 -13.49 18.62 9.65
C GLU A 269 -12.31 18.19 8.76
N LEU A 270 -11.08 18.19 9.28
CA LEU A 270 -9.87 17.96 8.47
C LEU A 270 -9.48 16.48 8.29
N ASN A 271 -10.20 15.54 8.92
CA ASN A 271 -10.02 14.07 8.78
C ASN A 271 -8.55 13.60 8.77
N ILE A 272 -7.72 14.14 9.68
CA ILE A 272 -6.28 13.87 9.75
C ILE A 272 -6.06 12.47 10.33
N SER A 273 -5.44 11.58 9.55
CA SER A 273 -5.13 10.21 9.97
C SER A 273 -4.10 10.15 11.10
N GLU A 274 -4.48 9.49 12.20
CA GLU A 274 -3.64 9.25 13.40
C GLU A 274 -2.32 8.52 13.06
N GLU A 275 -2.34 7.66 12.04
CA GLU A 275 -1.17 6.89 11.58
C GLU A 275 -0.05 7.76 10.98
N GLY A 276 -0.38 8.95 10.48
CA GLY A 276 0.59 9.92 9.97
C GLY A 276 1.33 10.66 11.07
N ILE A 277 0.73 10.78 12.26
CA ILE A 277 1.24 11.51 13.41
C ILE A 277 2.23 10.66 14.21
N THR A 278 2.00 9.35 14.27
CA THR A 278 2.81 8.40 15.05
C THR A 278 4.05 7.85 14.32
N LYS A 279 4.40 8.37 13.13
CA LYS A 279 5.56 7.88 12.37
C LYS A 279 6.88 8.17 13.11
N SER A 280 7.74 7.15 13.21
CA SER A 280 9.02 7.24 13.91
C SER A 280 9.97 8.25 13.26
N THR A 281 10.47 9.20 14.04
CA THR A 281 11.51 10.18 13.65
C THR A 281 12.93 9.63 13.66
N LEU A 282 13.12 8.42 14.19
CA LEU A 282 14.41 7.75 14.30
C LEU A 282 14.63 6.73 13.19
N THR A 283 15.84 6.69 12.66
CA THR A 283 16.35 5.62 11.80
C THR A 283 16.54 4.31 12.58
N LYS A 284 16.71 3.19 11.87
CA LYS A 284 16.98 1.88 12.48
C LYS A 284 18.27 1.88 13.33
N ALA A 285 19.31 2.56 12.87
CA ALA A 285 20.58 2.66 13.60
C ALA A 285 20.46 3.53 14.87
N GLU A 286 19.77 4.68 14.78
CA GLU A 286 19.52 5.55 15.93
C GLU A 286 18.64 4.86 16.97
N ARG A 287 17.63 4.11 16.54
CA ARG A 287 16.80 3.29 17.42
C ARG A 287 17.62 2.20 18.12
N GLN A 288 18.48 1.48 17.40
CA GLN A 288 19.38 0.51 18.01
C GLN A 288 20.35 1.16 18.99
N LEU A 289 20.85 2.36 18.70
CA LEU A 289 21.72 3.10 19.60
C LEU A 289 20.99 3.50 20.90
N LYS A 290 19.75 3.98 20.79
CA LYS A 290 18.89 4.24 21.95
C LYS A 290 18.62 2.97 22.75
N ASP A 291 18.17 1.91 22.09
CA ASP A 291 17.86 0.62 22.72
C ASP A 291 19.06 0.06 23.49
N LYS A 292 20.28 0.17 22.93
CA LYS A 292 21.51 -0.22 23.63
C LYS A 292 21.77 0.62 24.89
N PHE A 293 21.49 1.93 24.85
CA PHE A 293 21.71 2.82 25.98
C PHE A 293 20.66 2.63 27.08
N ASP A 294 19.40 2.38 26.71
CA ASP A 294 18.31 2.09 27.65
C ASP A 294 18.45 0.71 28.31
N GLY A 295 19.42 -0.10 27.90
CA GLY A 295 19.62 -1.45 28.42
C GLY A 295 18.61 -2.46 27.84
N ARG A 296 17.98 -2.14 26.70
CA ARG A 296 17.08 -3.08 26.02
C ARG A 296 17.86 -4.35 25.66
N PRO A 297 17.40 -5.53 26.08
CA PRO A 297 18.14 -6.76 25.85
C PRO A 297 18.23 -7.07 24.36
N THR A 298 19.36 -7.61 23.91
CA THR A 298 19.55 -7.97 22.50
C THR A 298 19.03 -9.38 22.24
N LYS A 299 18.29 -9.55 21.14
CA LYS A 299 17.71 -10.86 20.80
C LYS A 299 18.83 -11.88 20.53
N PRO A 300 18.79 -13.06 21.17
CA PRO A 300 19.78 -14.09 20.92
C PRO A 300 19.62 -14.68 19.51
N PRO A 301 20.69 -15.27 18.94
CA PRO A 301 20.62 -15.98 17.67
C PRO A 301 19.49 -17.03 17.67
N PRO A 302 18.74 -17.18 16.55
CA PRO A 302 17.49 -17.91 16.54
C PRO A 302 17.65 -19.44 16.67
N ASN A 303 18.81 -19.97 16.29
CA ASN A 303 19.12 -21.40 16.32
C ASN A 303 20.55 -21.65 16.81
N SER A 304 20.85 -22.90 17.14
CA SER A 304 22.14 -23.36 17.68
C SER A 304 23.31 -23.13 16.72
N TYR A 305 23.10 -23.31 15.42
CA TYR A 305 24.11 -23.02 14.40
C TYR A 305 24.45 -21.54 14.34
N SER A 306 23.46 -20.65 14.32
CA SER A 306 23.66 -19.20 14.34
C SER A 306 24.33 -18.74 15.64
N LEU A 307 24.05 -19.39 16.76
CA LEU A 307 24.75 -19.14 18.02
C LEU A 307 26.23 -19.53 17.92
N TYR A 308 26.51 -20.72 17.37
CA TYR A 308 27.86 -21.18 17.10
C TYR A 308 28.61 -20.21 16.17
N CYS A 309 27.99 -19.81 15.06
CA CYS A 309 28.59 -18.85 14.14
C CYS A 309 28.86 -17.50 14.83
N ALA A 310 27.94 -17.02 15.67
CA ALA A 310 28.13 -15.76 16.39
C ALA A 310 29.32 -15.82 17.36
N GLU A 311 29.49 -16.93 18.09
CA GLU A 311 30.60 -17.14 19.02
C GLU A 311 31.93 -17.32 18.27
N LEU A 312 31.93 -18.05 17.16
CA LEU A 312 33.13 -18.27 16.33
C LEU A 312 33.56 -16.98 15.60
N MET A 313 32.61 -16.21 15.07
CA MET A 313 32.90 -14.92 14.43
C MET A 313 33.45 -13.88 15.40
N ALA A 314 33.07 -13.92 16.68
CA ALA A 314 33.63 -13.04 17.70
C ALA A 314 35.11 -13.33 17.99
N ASN A 315 35.53 -14.58 17.79
CA ASN A 315 36.90 -15.04 18.05
C ASN A 315 37.83 -14.91 16.83
N MET A 316 37.29 -14.85 15.60
CA MET A 316 38.05 -14.67 14.36
C MET A 316 37.86 -13.23 13.84
N LYS A 317 38.62 -12.28 14.37
CA LYS A 317 38.53 -10.87 13.96
C LYS A 317 39.36 -10.54 12.72
N ASP A 318 40.37 -11.36 12.42
CA ASP A 318 41.35 -11.12 11.35
C ASP A 318 41.00 -11.77 10.01
N VAL A 319 39.86 -12.48 9.95
CA VAL A 319 39.37 -13.15 8.74
C VAL A 319 38.21 -12.34 8.14
N PRO A 320 38.19 -12.08 6.82
CA PRO A 320 37.11 -11.36 6.14
C PRO A 320 35.73 -11.94 6.44
N SER A 321 34.71 -11.08 6.55
CA SER A 321 33.39 -11.51 7.04
C SER A 321 32.70 -12.57 6.18
N THR A 322 32.95 -12.55 4.87
CA THR A 322 32.46 -13.53 3.90
C THR A 322 33.10 -14.91 4.14
N GLU A 323 34.41 -14.94 4.41
CA GLU A 323 35.16 -16.17 4.73
C GLU A 323 34.80 -16.73 6.10
N ARG A 324 34.55 -15.88 7.10
CA ARG A 324 34.15 -16.32 8.44
C ARG A 324 32.90 -17.20 8.41
N MET A 325 31.91 -16.85 7.58
CA MET A 325 30.67 -17.62 7.47
C MET A 325 30.90 -19.00 6.84
N VAL A 326 31.80 -19.09 5.85
CA VAL A 326 32.21 -20.36 5.22
C VAL A 326 32.91 -21.26 6.24
N LEU A 327 33.83 -20.70 7.02
CA LEU A 327 34.52 -21.42 8.10
C LEU A 327 33.54 -21.91 9.18
N CYS A 328 32.57 -21.08 9.59
CA CYS A 328 31.54 -21.48 10.54
C CYS A 328 30.73 -22.69 10.03
N SER A 329 30.36 -22.70 8.74
CA SER A 329 29.63 -23.81 8.12
C SER A 329 30.46 -25.10 8.08
N GLN A 330 31.74 -24.98 7.72
CA GLN A 330 32.65 -26.12 7.60
C GLN A 330 32.94 -26.74 8.97
N GLN A 331 33.24 -25.91 9.97
CA GLN A 331 33.49 -26.36 11.34
C GLN A 331 32.22 -26.95 11.98
N TRP A 332 31.04 -26.35 11.77
CA TRP A 332 29.79 -26.91 12.28
C TRP A 332 29.50 -28.31 11.74
N LYS A 333 29.84 -28.60 10.48
CA LYS A 333 29.68 -29.94 9.90
C LYS A 333 30.58 -30.96 10.60
N LEU A 334 31.79 -30.56 10.97
CA LEU A 334 32.79 -31.39 11.65
C LEU A 334 32.48 -31.62 13.14
N LEU A 335 31.68 -30.76 13.78
CA LEU A 335 31.25 -30.95 15.18
C LEU A 335 30.48 -32.26 15.37
N SER A 336 30.77 -32.94 16.49
CA SER A 336 30.06 -34.11 16.94
C SER A 336 28.60 -33.78 17.31
N GLN A 337 27.73 -34.79 17.33
CA GLN A 337 26.33 -34.59 17.73
C GLN A 337 26.23 -34.08 19.17
N LYS A 338 27.09 -34.57 20.08
CA LYS A 338 27.16 -34.12 21.48
C LYS A 338 27.46 -32.62 21.60
N GLU A 339 28.37 -32.10 20.76
CA GLU A 339 28.70 -30.68 20.73
C GLU A 339 27.55 -29.86 20.14
N LYS A 340 26.92 -30.34 19.05
CA LYS A 340 25.74 -29.70 18.47
C LYS A 340 24.59 -29.61 19.48
N ASP A 341 24.33 -30.68 20.23
CA ASP A 341 23.32 -30.72 21.29
C ASP A 341 23.65 -29.74 22.44
N ALA A 342 24.92 -29.56 22.77
CA ALA A 342 25.35 -28.55 23.74
C ALA A 342 25.03 -27.12 23.25
N TYR A 343 25.25 -26.83 21.97
CA TYR A 343 24.86 -25.54 21.36
C TYR A 343 23.34 -25.36 21.28
N HIS A 344 22.56 -26.43 21.07
CA HIS A 344 21.10 -26.40 21.19
C HIS A 344 20.67 -25.97 22.59
N LYS A 345 21.18 -26.64 23.63
CA LYS A 345 20.90 -26.28 25.03
C LYS A 345 21.32 -24.85 25.36
N LYS A 346 22.50 -24.41 24.88
CA LYS A 346 23.01 -23.04 25.10
C LYS A 346 22.15 -21.98 24.39
N CYS A 347 21.63 -22.28 23.20
CA CYS A 347 20.71 -21.42 22.48
C CYS A 347 19.38 -21.28 23.22
N ASP A 348 18.81 -22.40 23.69
CA ASP A 348 17.57 -22.39 24.45
C ASP A 348 17.73 -21.68 25.81
N GLN A 349 18.87 -21.85 26.46
CA GLN A 349 19.18 -21.11 27.68
C GLN A 349 19.27 -19.59 27.42
N LYS A 350 20.01 -19.16 26.40
CA LYS A 350 20.10 -17.74 26.02
C LYS A 350 18.73 -17.14 25.65
N LYS A 351 17.82 -17.93 25.09
CA LYS A 351 16.43 -17.49 24.84
C LYS A 351 15.67 -17.26 26.14
N LYS A 352 15.77 -18.17 27.11
CA LYS A 352 15.16 -17.99 28.43
C LYS A 352 15.76 -16.80 29.18
N ASP A 353 17.09 -16.66 29.16
CA ASP A 353 17.78 -15.54 29.79
C ASP A 353 17.32 -14.21 29.15
N TYR A 354 17.17 -14.17 27.82
CA TYR A 354 16.63 -13.02 27.11
C TYR A 354 15.18 -12.70 27.50
N GLU A 355 14.31 -13.70 27.63
CA GLU A 355 12.92 -13.51 28.05
C GLU A 355 12.84 -12.92 29.46
N VAL A 356 13.63 -13.44 30.40
CA VAL A 356 13.71 -12.92 31.77
C VAL A 356 14.23 -11.49 31.80
N GLU A 357 15.32 -11.22 31.08
CA GLU A 357 15.94 -9.91 31.02
C GLU A 357 15.05 -8.89 30.29
N LEU A 358 14.29 -9.31 29.28
CA LEU A 358 13.30 -8.48 28.58
C LEU A 358 12.13 -8.13 29.50
N LEU A 359 11.63 -9.08 30.29
CA LEU A 359 10.59 -8.82 31.29
C LEU A 359 11.07 -7.83 32.36
N ARG A 360 12.30 -8.01 32.85
CA ARG A 360 12.94 -7.07 33.78
C ARG A 360 13.05 -5.65 33.20
N PHE A 361 13.44 -5.56 31.94
CA PHE A 361 13.48 -4.28 31.21
C PHE A 361 12.09 -3.67 31.07
N LEU A 362 11.07 -4.45 30.69
CA LEU A 362 9.69 -3.96 30.60
C LEU A 362 9.19 -3.42 31.94
N GLU A 363 9.46 -4.12 33.05
CA GLU A 363 9.08 -3.66 34.40
C GLU A 363 9.77 -2.36 34.81
N SER A 364 10.96 -2.06 34.26
CA SER A 364 11.67 -0.79 34.51
C SER A 364 11.14 0.41 33.71
N LEU A 365 10.31 0.16 32.69
CA LEU A 365 9.77 1.19 31.79
C LEU A 365 8.38 1.66 32.25
N PRO A 366 7.98 2.91 31.95
CA PRO A 366 6.60 3.38 32.11
C PRO A 366 5.60 2.55 31.28
N GLU A 367 4.36 2.42 31.75
CA GLU A 367 3.32 1.55 31.14
C GLU A 367 3.05 1.88 29.66
N GLU A 368 3.11 3.15 29.28
CA GLU A 368 2.98 3.61 27.89
C GLU A 368 4.14 3.12 27.00
N GLU A 369 5.36 3.09 27.53
CA GLU A 369 6.54 2.59 26.84
C GLU A 369 6.56 1.05 26.81
N GLN A 370 6.04 0.38 27.84
CA GLN A 370 5.83 -1.07 27.85
C GLN A 370 4.90 -1.53 26.73
N GLN A 371 3.74 -0.87 26.56
CA GLN A 371 2.78 -1.21 25.50
C GLN A 371 3.39 -1.00 24.10
N ARG A 372 4.20 0.05 23.92
CA ARG A 372 4.93 0.28 22.67
C ARG A 372 5.95 -0.81 22.38
N VAL A 373 6.79 -1.18 23.35
CA VAL A 373 7.82 -2.22 23.20
C VAL A 373 7.19 -3.59 22.92
N LEU A 374 6.09 -3.92 23.61
CA LEU A 374 5.30 -5.14 23.36
C LEU A 374 4.63 -5.14 21.98
N GLY A 375 4.12 -3.99 21.53
CA GLY A 375 3.56 -3.80 20.19
C GLY A 375 4.61 -4.02 19.09
N GLU A 376 5.80 -3.44 19.25
CA GLU A 376 6.94 -3.65 18.34
C GLU A 376 7.38 -5.12 18.30
N GLU A 377 7.42 -5.80 19.45
CA GLU A 377 7.80 -7.21 19.53
C GLU A 377 6.80 -8.13 18.81
N LYS A 378 5.50 -7.85 18.94
CA LYS A 378 4.42 -8.55 18.22
C LYS A 378 4.51 -8.33 16.72
N MET A 379 4.76 -7.10 16.26
CA MET A 379 4.89 -6.76 14.83
C MET A 379 6.11 -7.44 14.19
N LEU A 380 7.27 -7.44 14.84
CA LEU A 380 8.47 -8.13 14.36
C LEU A 380 8.28 -9.66 14.26
N SER A 381 7.45 -10.23 15.13
CA SER A 381 7.12 -11.67 15.12
C SER A 381 6.15 -12.04 13.98
N ILE A 382 5.35 -11.08 13.51
CA ILE A 382 4.44 -11.25 12.37
C ILE A 382 5.21 -11.12 11.04
N ASN A 383 6.09 -10.12 10.91
CA ASN A 383 6.88 -9.91 9.68
C ASN A 383 7.84 -11.07 9.38
N LYS A 384 8.30 -11.81 10.40
CA LYS A 384 9.15 -13.00 10.22
C LYS A 384 8.41 -14.20 9.62
N LYS A 385 7.06 -14.22 9.66
CA LYS A 385 6.25 -15.28 9.01
C LYS A 385 6.02 -15.05 7.52
N GLN A 386 6.30 -13.85 6.99
CA GLN A 386 6.15 -13.53 5.56
C GLN A 386 7.45 -13.67 4.74
N ALA A 387 8.61 -13.85 5.38
CA ALA A 387 9.91 -13.89 4.71
C ALA A 387 10.58 -15.28 4.77
N THR A 388 9.92 -16.34 4.27
CA THR A 388 10.61 -17.58 3.83
C THR A 388 9.80 -18.30 2.76
N SER A 389 10.27 -18.30 1.50
CA SER A 389 9.81 -19.22 0.46
C SER A 389 10.49 -20.60 0.60
N PRO A 390 9.87 -21.70 0.15
CA PRO A 390 10.31 -23.06 0.47
C PRO A 390 11.27 -23.61 -0.59
N ALA A 391 12.44 -24.11 -0.17
CA ALA A 391 13.28 -24.97 -1.00
C ALA A 391 13.82 -26.14 -0.15
N SER A 392 13.61 -27.34 -0.69
CA SER A 392 13.74 -28.66 -0.10
C SER A 392 15.16 -29.05 0.31
N LYS A 393 15.30 -29.71 1.48
CA LYS A 393 16.08 -30.96 1.71
C LYS A 393 15.83 -31.50 3.13
N LYS A 394 15.47 -32.79 3.24
CA LYS A 394 15.35 -33.58 4.49
C LYS A 394 16.71 -33.68 5.21
N PRO A 395 16.76 -33.85 6.54
CA PRO A 395 16.91 -35.21 7.08
C PRO A 395 16.16 -35.49 8.41
N SER A 396 16.34 -36.74 8.83
CA SER A 396 15.67 -37.62 9.80
C SER A 396 15.51 -37.15 11.27
N GLN A 397 14.64 -37.91 11.96
CA GLN A 397 14.15 -37.80 13.34
C GLN A 397 15.18 -38.12 14.45
N GLU A 398 15.12 -37.36 15.55
CA GLU A 398 15.06 -37.73 16.99
C GLU A 398 15.40 -36.45 17.80
N GLY A 399 14.76 -36.01 18.88
CA GLY A 399 13.59 -36.46 19.65
C GLY A 399 13.53 -35.72 21.00
N GLY A 400 12.70 -34.66 21.09
CA GLY A 400 11.94 -34.26 22.29
C GLY A 400 12.46 -33.10 23.19
N LYS A 401 11.62 -32.33 23.89
CA LYS A 401 10.19 -31.97 23.77
C LYS A 401 9.85 -30.86 24.80
N GLY A 402 8.99 -29.92 24.42
CA GLY A 402 8.15 -29.09 25.30
C GLY A 402 8.03 -27.66 24.79
N GLY A 403 6.89 -27.09 24.39
CA GLY A 403 5.51 -27.55 24.15
C GLY A 403 4.70 -26.31 23.72
N SER A 404 4.10 -26.28 22.52
CA SER A 404 2.66 -26.09 22.19
C SER A 404 2.61 -25.32 20.85
N GLU A 405 1.76 -25.53 19.83
CA GLU A 405 0.73 -26.50 19.48
C GLU A 405 0.75 -26.65 17.93
N LYS A 406 0.87 -27.88 17.43
CA LYS A 406 0.51 -28.27 16.04
C LYS A 406 -0.15 -29.67 16.09
N PRO A 407 -1.05 -30.02 15.14
CA PRO A 407 -1.90 -31.20 15.27
C PRO A 407 -1.07 -32.49 15.33
N LYS A 408 -1.28 -33.31 16.37
CA LYS A 408 -0.63 -34.61 16.53
C LYS A 408 -1.20 -35.62 15.53
N ARG A 409 -0.30 -36.44 14.95
CA ARG A 409 -0.62 -37.63 14.13
C ARG A 409 -1.47 -38.64 14.93
N PRO A 410 -2.23 -39.53 14.26
CA PRO A 410 -3.14 -40.47 14.93
C PRO A 410 -2.44 -41.30 16.00
N VAL A 411 -3.11 -41.42 17.14
CA VAL A 411 -2.61 -41.99 18.40
C VAL A 411 -2.57 -43.52 18.30
N SER A 412 -1.40 -44.13 18.51
CA SER A 412 -1.21 -45.59 18.43
C SER A 412 -1.96 -46.36 19.53
N ALA A 413 -2.43 -47.59 19.27
CA ALA A 413 -3.17 -48.43 20.23
C ALA A 413 -2.47 -48.62 21.58
N MET A 414 -1.14 -48.75 21.57
CA MET A 414 -0.31 -48.83 22.78
C MET A 414 -0.40 -47.54 23.60
N PHE A 415 -0.47 -46.38 22.94
CA PHE A 415 -0.57 -45.09 23.60
C PHE A 415 -1.96 -44.87 24.20
N ILE A 416 -3.02 -45.33 23.52
CA ILE A 416 -4.39 -45.30 24.06
C ILE A 416 -4.48 -46.17 25.32
N PHE A 417 -3.88 -47.36 25.28
CA PHE A 417 -3.79 -48.24 26.46
C PHE A 417 -2.96 -47.62 27.59
N SER A 418 -1.78 -47.08 27.25
CA SER A 418 -0.89 -46.52 28.26
C SER A 418 -1.49 -45.30 28.91
N GLU A 419 -2.24 -44.45 28.20
CA GLU A 419 -2.94 -43.29 28.78
C GLU A 419 -4.05 -43.72 29.77
N GLU A 420 -4.87 -44.71 29.40
CA GLU A 420 -5.94 -45.24 30.26
C GLU A 420 -5.39 -45.91 31.53
N LYS A 421 -4.35 -46.74 31.38
CA LYS A 421 -3.73 -47.46 32.50
C LYS A 421 -2.75 -46.63 33.31
N ARG A 422 -2.14 -45.60 32.71
CA ARG A 422 -1.28 -44.63 33.42
C ARG A 422 -2.10 -43.89 34.46
N ARG A 423 -3.30 -43.41 34.11
CA ARG A 423 -4.19 -42.74 35.06
C ARG A 423 -4.55 -43.66 36.24
N GLN A 424 -4.87 -44.93 35.97
CA GLN A 424 -5.17 -45.91 37.03
C GLN A 424 -3.97 -46.20 37.93
N LEU A 425 -2.80 -46.49 37.35
CA LEU A 425 -1.60 -46.81 38.12
C LEU A 425 -1.02 -45.59 38.87
N GLN A 426 -1.24 -44.38 38.38
CA GLN A 426 -0.82 -43.15 39.04
C GLN A 426 -1.71 -42.80 40.25
N GLU A 427 -2.99 -43.22 40.22
CA GLU A 427 -3.91 -43.12 41.35
C GLU A 427 -3.68 -44.22 42.40
N GLU A 428 -3.38 -45.45 41.97
CA GLU A 428 -3.09 -46.58 42.86
C GLU A 428 -1.68 -46.53 43.47
N ARG A 429 -0.73 -45.86 42.80
CA ARG A 429 0.67 -45.77 43.23
C ARG A 429 1.26 -44.39 42.91
N PRO A 430 0.88 -43.35 43.66
CA PRO A 430 1.37 -41.99 43.44
C PRO A 430 2.88 -41.80 43.67
N GLU A 431 3.54 -42.75 44.34
CA GLU A 431 4.98 -42.74 44.66
C GLU A 431 5.88 -43.26 43.52
N LEU A 432 5.34 -43.85 42.45
CA LEU A 432 6.17 -44.34 41.34
C LEU A 432 6.64 -43.20 40.43
N SER A 433 7.93 -43.20 40.08
CA SER A 433 8.47 -42.23 39.11
C SER A 433 7.85 -42.45 37.73
N GLU A 434 7.70 -41.37 36.96
CA GLU A 434 7.13 -41.42 35.60
C GLU A 434 7.89 -42.40 34.68
N SER A 435 9.19 -42.58 34.93
CA SER A 435 10.05 -43.52 34.20
C SER A 435 9.71 -45.00 34.51
N GLU A 436 9.38 -45.32 35.76
CA GLU A 436 8.99 -46.65 36.19
C GLU A 436 7.56 -46.97 35.77
N LEU A 437 6.67 -45.99 35.88
CA LEU A 437 5.30 -46.08 35.38
C LEU A 437 5.27 -46.37 33.88
N THR A 438 6.14 -45.71 33.11
CA THR A 438 6.26 -45.94 31.66
C THR A 438 6.79 -47.35 31.35
N ARG A 439 7.79 -47.84 32.08
CA ARG A 439 8.31 -49.22 31.92
C ARG A 439 7.28 -50.28 32.31
N LEU A 440 6.52 -50.03 33.37
CA LEU A 440 5.46 -50.93 33.85
C LEU A 440 4.31 -51.03 32.84
N LEU A 441 3.88 -49.90 32.28
CA LEU A 441 2.84 -49.86 31.23
C LEU A 441 3.27 -50.59 29.96
N ALA A 442 4.55 -50.47 29.56
CA ALA A 442 5.09 -51.19 28.41
C ALA A 442 5.08 -52.72 28.63
N ARG A 443 5.44 -53.18 29.83
CA ARG A 443 5.33 -54.60 30.22
C ARG A 443 3.87 -55.07 30.22
N MET A 444 2.98 -54.32 30.88
CA MET A 444 1.56 -54.66 30.93
C MET A 444 0.91 -54.75 29.55
N TRP A 445 1.30 -53.89 28.59
CA TRP A 445 0.84 -54.01 27.21
C TRP A 445 1.35 -55.27 26.53
N ASN A 446 2.62 -55.61 26.70
CA ASN A 446 3.19 -56.82 26.10
C ASN A 446 2.48 -58.08 26.63
N ASP A 447 2.13 -58.08 27.91
CA ASP A 447 1.43 -59.17 28.59
C ASP A 447 -0.08 -59.21 28.31
N LEU A 448 -0.65 -58.20 27.64
CA LEU A 448 -2.05 -58.26 27.20
C LEU A 448 -2.25 -59.34 26.13
N SER A 449 -3.33 -60.10 26.29
CA SER A 449 -3.79 -61.02 25.24
C SER A 449 -4.18 -60.27 23.96
N GLU A 450 -4.04 -60.95 22.81
CA GLU A 450 -4.44 -60.42 21.49
C GLU A 450 -5.88 -59.87 21.49
N LYS A 451 -6.82 -60.54 22.19
CA LYS A 451 -8.21 -60.07 22.32
C LYS A 451 -8.31 -58.71 23.03
N LYS A 452 -7.47 -58.44 24.02
CA LYS A 452 -7.42 -57.14 24.72
C LYS A 452 -6.69 -56.08 23.88
N LYS A 453 -5.60 -56.45 23.20
CA LYS A 453 -4.89 -55.56 22.25
C LYS A 453 -5.77 -55.14 21.07
N ALA A 454 -6.63 -56.05 20.57
CA ALA A 454 -7.56 -55.78 19.48
C ALA A 454 -8.56 -54.65 19.79
N LYS A 455 -9.04 -54.56 21.04
CA LYS A 455 -9.91 -53.46 21.51
C LYS A 455 -9.25 -52.08 21.33
N TYR A 456 -7.94 -51.98 21.64
CA TYR A 456 -7.19 -50.73 21.50
C TYR A 456 -6.77 -50.45 20.04
N LYS A 457 -6.47 -51.49 19.25
CA LYS A 457 -6.24 -51.37 17.80
C LYS A 457 -7.49 -50.88 17.05
N ALA A 458 -8.68 -51.36 17.42
CA ALA A 458 -9.94 -50.86 16.86
C ALA A 458 -10.18 -49.37 17.21
N ARG A 459 -9.82 -48.97 18.44
CA ARG A 459 -9.92 -47.58 18.89
C ARG A 459 -8.92 -46.64 18.20
N GLU A 460 -7.70 -47.12 17.93
CA GLU A 460 -6.71 -46.44 17.07
C GLU A 460 -7.25 -46.24 15.65
N ALA A 461 -7.80 -47.29 15.04
CA ALA A 461 -8.36 -47.22 13.70
C ALA A 461 -9.52 -46.21 13.60
N ALA A 462 -10.40 -46.17 14.62
CA ALA A 462 -11.49 -45.19 14.69
C ALA A 462 -10.98 -43.74 14.84
N LEU A 463 -9.95 -43.50 15.65
CA LEU A 463 -9.34 -42.18 15.82
C LEU A 463 -8.56 -41.74 14.58
N LYS A 464 -7.91 -42.67 13.87
CA LYS A 464 -7.27 -42.43 12.58
C LYS A 464 -8.28 -42.02 11.51
N ALA A 465 -9.40 -42.74 11.40
CA ALA A 465 -10.48 -42.40 10.48
C ALA A 465 -11.14 -41.05 10.80
N GLN A 466 -11.21 -40.63 12.07
CA GLN A 466 -11.64 -39.27 12.45
C GLN A 466 -10.62 -38.19 12.09
N SER A 467 -9.31 -38.48 12.18
CA SER A 467 -8.25 -37.52 11.85
C SER A 467 -8.13 -37.25 10.35
N GLU A 468 -8.40 -38.25 9.51
CA GLU A 468 -8.41 -38.13 8.04
C GLU A 468 -9.64 -37.37 7.52
N ARG A 469 -10.67 -37.18 8.35
CA ARG A 469 -11.89 -36.40 8.01
C ARG A 469 -11.80 -34.90 8.33
N LYS A 470 -10.68 -34.36 8.84
CA LYS A 470 -10.53 -32.91 9.08
C LYS A 470 -9.91 -32.20 7.85
N PRO A 471 -10.60 -31.22 7.23
CA PRO A 471 -10.03 -30.40 6.15
C PRO A 471 -9.13 -29.33 6.77
N GLY A 472 -7.81 -29.55 6.77
CA GLY A 472 -6.86 -28.68 7.46
C GLY A 472 -5.54 -28.41 6.74
N GLY A 473 -5.40 -28.86 5.48
CA GLY A 473 -4.18 -28.68 4.67
C GLY A 473 -4.18 -27.43 3.76
N ASP A 474 -5.33 -27.02 3.23
CA ASP A 474 -5.39 -26.07 2.09
C ASP A 474 -5.54 -24.59 2.48
N ARG A 475 -4.98 -24.15 3.61
CA ARG A 475 -5.07 -22.73 4.01
C ARG A 475 -3.90 -21.88 3.50
N GLU A 476 -2.82 -22.50 3.04
CA GLU A 476 -1.59 -21.79 2.62
C GLU A 476 -1.50 -21.51 1.11
N GLU A 477 -2.43 -22.05 0.30
CA GLU A 477 -2.50 -21.80 -1.15
C GLU A 477 -3.67 -20.90 -1.57
N ARG A 478 -4.58 -20.56 -0.65
CA ARG A 478 -5.83 -19.83 -0.94
C ARG A 478 -5.67 -18.30 -1.11
N GLY A 479 -4.45 -17.83 -1.31
CA GLY A 479 -4.11 -16.42 -1.51
C GLY A 479 -3.34 -16.13 -2.79
N LYS A 480 -3.05 -17.16 -3.62
CA LYS A 480 -2.48 -16.95 -4.95
C LYS A 480 -3.60 -17.02 -5.98
N LEU A 481 -3.66 -16.01 -6.84
CA LEU A 481 -4.48 -16.06 -8.05
C LEU A 481 -4.12 -17.32 -8.86
N PRO A 482 -5.06 -17.93 -9.60
CA PRO A 482 -4.74 -19.05 -10.49
C PRO A 482 -3.59 -18.63 -11.41
N GLU A 483 -2.62 -19.53 -11.67
CA GLU A 483 -1.53 -19.21 -12.62
C GLU A 483 -2.13 -18.81 -13.97
N SER A 484 -1.67 -17.68 -14.53
CA SER A 484 -2.18 -17.15 -15.80
C SER A 484 -2.09 -18.20 -16.92
N PRO A 485 -3.07 -18.25 -17.84
CA PRO A 485 -3.07 -19.21 -18.94
C PRO A 485 -1.80 -19.09 -19.79
N LYS A 486 -1.15 -20.23 -20.07
CA LYS A 486 0.06 -20.27 -20.90
C LYS A 486 -0.29 -20.28 -22.37
N ARG A 487 0.50 -19.57 -23.19
CA ARG A 487 0.36 -19.58 -24.66
C ARG A 487 0.86 -20.92 -25.23
N ALA A 488 0.39 -21.26 -26.44
CA ALA A 488 0.78 -22.50 -27.11
C ALA A 488 2.31 -22.66 -27.22
N GLU A 489 3.01 -21.55 -27.48
CA GLU A 489 4.46 -21.50 -27.52
C GLU A 489 5.09 -21.83 -26.16
N GLU A 490 4.60 -21.24 -25.07
CA GLU A 490 5.16 -21.44 -23.73
C GLU A 490 4.97 -22.88 -23.23
N ILE A 491 3.84 -23.51 -23.57
CA ILE A 491 3.57 -24.92 -23.25
C ILE A 491 4.54 -25.83 -24.02
N TRP A 492 4.76 -25.53 -25.31
CA TRP A 492 5.74 -26.25 -26.11
C TRP A 492 7.15 -26.03 -25.57
N GLN A 493 7.54 -24.79 -25.28
CA GLN A 493 8.84 -24.44 -24.72
C GLN A 493 9.09 -25.18 -23.40
N GLN A 494 8.12 -25.21 -22.47
CA GLN A 494 8.23 -25.99 -21.22
C GLN A 494 8.42 -27.50 -21.45
N SER A 495 7.84 -28.05 -22.51
CA SER A 495 7.99 -29.46 -22.83
C SER A 495 9.37 -29.83 -23.38
N VAL A 496 10.06 -28.89 -24.04
CA VAL A 496 11.35 -29.14 -24.72
C VAL A 496 12.55 -28.43 -24.08
N ILE A 497 12.34 -27.53 -23.11
CA ILE A 497 13.40 -26.70 -22.49
C ILE A 497 14.53 -27.55 -21.90
N GLY A 498 14.22 -28.74 -21.34
CA GLY A 498 15.23 -29.66 -20.81
C GLY A 498 16.20 -30.18 -21.87
N ASP A 499 15.66 -30.54 -23.04
CA ASP A 499 16.45 -31.07 -24.16
C ASP A 499 17.29 -29.98 -24.83
N TYR A 500 16.73 -28.77 -24.98
CA TYR A 500 17.47 -27.63 -25.52
C TYR A 500 18.57 -27.15 -24.56
N LEU A 501 18.31 -27.11 -23.24
CA LEU A 501 19.35 -26.80 -22.25
C LEU A 501 20.49 -27.83 -22.30
N ALA A 502 20.19 -29.12 -22.46
CA ALA A 502 21.21 -30.15 -22.63
C ALA A 502 22.04 -29.97 -23.92
N ARG A 503 21.39 -29.62 -25.04
CA ARG A 503 22.05 -29.36 -26.34
C ARG A 503 22.98 -28.14 -26.32
N PHE A 504 22.63 -27.11 -25.56
CA PHE A 504 23.40 -25.87 -25.46
C PHE A 504 24.25 -25.78 -24.18
N LYS A 505 24.62 -26.90 -23.56
CA LYS A 505 25.50 -26.95 -22.37
C LYS A 505 25.02 -26.06 -21.19
N ASN A 506 23.71 -26.06 -20.94
CA ASN A 506 23.02 -25.21 -19.95
C ASN A 506 23.06 -23.69 -20.23
N ASP A 507 23.46 -23.27 -21.44
CA ASP A 507 23.32 -21.88 -21.88
C ASP A 507 21.85 -21.59 -22.20
N ARG A 508 21.17 -20.98 -21.22
CA ARG A 508 19.74 -20.68 -21.29
C ARG A 508 19.38 -19.70 -22.41
N VAL A 509 20.26 -18.75 -22.73
CA VAL A 509 19.99 -17.74 -23.76
C VAL A 509 20.05 -18.36 -25.15
N LYS A 510 21.07 -19.18 -25.43
CA LYS A 510 21.16 -19.90 -26.71
C LYS A 510 20.06 -20.95 -26.87
N ALA A 511 19.70 -21.65 -25.79
CA ALA A 511 18.59 -22.59 -25.79
C ALA A 511 17.26 -21.92 -26.16
N LEU A 512 16.94 -20.78 -25.53
CA LEU A 512 15.70 -20.04 -25.82
C LEU A 512 15.67 -19.51 -27.26
N LYS A 513 16.77 -18.95 -27.77
CA LYS A 513 16.84 -18.45 -29.16
C LYS A 513 16.67 -19.56 -30.19
N ALA A 514 17.20 -20.76 -29.93
CA ALA A 514 17.01 -21.93 -30.80
C ALA A 514 15.59 -22.49 -30.72
N MET A 515 14.95 -22.39 -29.54
CA MET A 515 13.55 -22.77 -29.36
C MET A 515 12.62 -21.82 -30.13
N GLU A 516 12.83 -20.52 -30.04
CA GLU A 516 12.05 -19.52 -30.78
C GLU A 516 12.12 -19.75 -32.30
N MET A 517 13.32 -19.99 -32.85
CA MET A 517 13.49 -20.32 -34.27
C MET A 517 12.74 -21.59 -34.69
N THR A 518 12.76 -22.62 -33.85
CA THR A 518 12.08 -23.89 -34.17
C THR A 518 10.57 -23.79 -34.01
N TRP A 519 10.06 -22.98 -33.08
CA TRP A 519 8.64 -22.64 -33.00
C TRP A 519 8.17 -21.87 -34.24
N ASN A 520 8.94 -20.87 -34.69
CA ASN A 520 8.57 -20.07 -35.85
C ASN A 520 8.50 -20.91 -37.13
N ASN A 521 9.41 -21.87 -37.30
CA ASN A 521 9.46 -22.76 -38.46
C ASN A 521 8.52 -23.99 -38.36
N MET A 522 7.82 -24.17 -37.24
CA MET A 522 6.94 -25.31 -37.01
C MET A 522 5.65 -25.19 -37.84
N GLU A 523 5.21 -26.29 -38.45
CA GLU A 523 4.03 -26.29 -39.31
C GLU A 523 2.73 -26.08 -38.53
N LYS A 524 1.69 -25.54 -39.18
CA LYS A 524 0.37 -25.31 -38.55
C LYS A 524 -0.21 -26.59 -37.91
N LYS A 525 0.03 -27.76 -38.52
CA LYS A 525 -0.43 -29.06 -38.01
C LYS A 525 0.28 -29.48 -36.73
N GLU A 526 1.55 -29.15 -36.59
CA GLU A 526 2.35 -29.42 -35.39
C GLU A 526 2.01 -28.42 -34.26
N LYS A 527 1.78 -27.15 -34.59
CA LYS A 527 1.30 -26.13 -33.63
C LYS A 527 -0.08 -26.45 -33.07
N LEU A 528 -0.94 -27.13 -33.84
CA LEU A 528 -2.32 -27.43 -33.46
C LEU A 528 -2.42 -28.21 -32.13
N MET A 529 -1.49 -29.11 -31.85
CA MET A 529 -1.50 -29.87 -30.58
C MET A 529 -1.25 -28.96 -29.37
N TRP A 530 -0.36 -27.97 -29.52
CA TRP A 530 0.01 -27.00 -28.48
C TRP A 530 -1.07 -25.94 -28.30
N ILE A 531 -1.74 -25.54 -29.39
CA ILE A 531 -2.91 -24.66 -29.37
C ILE A 531 -4.07 -25.33 -28.62
N LYS A 532 -4.34 -26.61 -28.88
CA LYS A 532 -5.35 -27.38 -28.11
C LYS A 532 -5.01 -27.44 -26.62
N LYS A 533 -3.74 -27.62 -26.28
CA LYS A 533 -3.27 -27.69 -24.89
C LYS A 533 -3.32 -26.32 -24.18
N ALA A 534 -3.07 -25.24 -24.90
CA ALA A 534 -3.28 -23.87 -24.41
C ALA A 534 -4.76 -23.56 -24.18
N ALA A 535 -5.64 -24.01 -25.07
CA ALA A 535 -7.09 -23.87 -24.89
C ALA A 535 -7.60 -24.68 -23.69
N GLU A 536 -6.98 -25.82 -23.37
CA GLU A 536 -7.30 -26.60 -22.17
C GLU A 536 -6.77 -25.94 -20.89
N ASP A 537 -5.59 -25.32 -20.93
CA ASP A 537 -5.04 -24.53 -19.82
C ASP A 537 -5.84 -23.23 -19.56
N GLN A 538 -6.35 -22.61 -20.63
CA GLN A 538 -7.33 -21.52 -20.55
C GLN A 538 -8.61 -21.97 -19.82
N LYS A 539 -9.15 -23.15 -20.17
CA LYS A 539 -10.31 -23.73 -19.47
C LYS A 539 -10.00 -24.10 -18.02
N ARG A 540 -8.77 -24.54 -17.71
CA ARG A 540 -8.32 -24.76 -16.33
C ARG A 540 -8.36 -23.44 -15.57
N TYR A 541 -7.75 -22.39 -16.10
CA TYR A 541 -7.72 -21.06 -15.49
C TYR A 541 -9.13 -20.52 -15.27
N GLU A 542 -10.01 -20.56 -16.27
CA GLU A 542 -11.41 -20.12 -16.16
C GLU A 542 -12.20 -20.93 -15.12
N ARG A 543 -11.94 -22.25 -15.02
CA ARG A 543 -12.55 -23.12 -14.01
C ARG A 543 -12.06 -22.78 -12.60
N GLU A 544 -10.75 -22.65 -12.40
CA GLU A 544 -10.14 -22.27 -11.12
C GLU A 544 -10.56 -20.85 -10.69
N LEU A 545 -10.69 -19.93 -11.64
CA LEU A 545 -11.14 -18.57 -11.40
C LEU A 545 -12.65 -18.53 -11.08
N SER A 546 -13.45 -19.38 -11.71
CA SER A 546 -14.86 -19.59 -11.37
C SER A 546 -15.05 -20.26 -10.00
N GLU A 547 -14.15 -21.17 -9.62
CA GLU A 547 -14.11 -21.83 -8.31
C GLU A 547 -13.66 -20.86 -7.20
N MET A 548 -12.76 -19.92 -7.52
CA MET A 548 -12.36 -18.81 -6.63
C MET A 548 -13.40 -17.69 -6.54
N ARG A 549 -14.22 -17.48 -7.59
CA ARG A 549 -15.33 -16.51 -7.63
C ARG A 549 -16.62 -17.07 -7.03
N ALA A 550 -16.74 -18.39 -6.91
CA ALA A 550 -17.78 -19.02 -6.11
C ALA A 550 -17.60 -18.60 -4.65
N PRO A 551 -18.64 -18.06 -3.98
CA PRO A 551 -18.48 -17.50 -2.65
C PRO A 551 -18.02 -18.60 -1.69
N PRO A 552 -16.91 -18.43 -0.94
CA PRO A 552 -16.67 -19.26 0.22
C PRO A 552 -17.86 -19.05 1.16
N ALA A 553 -18.42 -20.13 1.70
CA ALA A 553 -19.33 -20.06 2.84
C ALA A 553 -18.75 -19.05 3.84
N ALA A 554 -19.43 -17.91 3.95
CA ALA A 554 -18.86 -16.69 4.51
C ALA A 554 -18.43 -16.93 5.97
N ALA A 555 -17.14 -17.20 6.15
CA ALA A 555 -16.46 -17.21 7.44
C ALA A 555 -15.90 -15.80 7.74
N ASN A 556 -16.66 -14.77 7.42
CA ASN A 556 -16.54 -13.42 7.95
C ASN A 556 -17.96 -12.86 8.18
N SER A 557 -18.71 -13.52 9.06
CA SER A 557 -19.57 -12.75 9.96
C SER A 557 -18.74 -12.48 11.20
N SER A 558 -18.58 -11.20 11.56
CA SER A 558 -18.21 -10.73 12.89
C SER A 558 -18.48 -11.79 13.96
N LYS A 559 -17.42 -12.21 14.67
CA LYS A 559 -17.38 -13.23 15.73
C LYS A 559 -18.75 -13.34 16.43
N LYS A 560 -19.63 -14.23 15.93
CA LYS A 560 -20.88 -14.55 16.63
C LYS A 560 -20.48 -15.40 17.82
N MET A 561 -20.59 -14.85 19.01
CA MET A 561 -20.58 -15.64 20.24
C MET A 561 -21.71 -16.66 20.07
N LYS A 562 -21.35 -17.94 19.87
CA LYS A 562 -22.33 -19.03 19.73
C LYS A 562 -22.61 -19.56 21.11
N PHE A 563 -23.78 -19.24 21.64
CA PHE A 563 -24.25 -19.82 22.89
C PHE A 563 -24.74 -21.25 22.61
N GLN A 564 -24.28 -22.23 23.39
CA GLN A 564 -24.69 -23.63 23.20
C GLN A 564 -26.19 -23.78 23.54
N GLY A 565 -26.94 -24.46 22.66
CA GLY A 565 -28.38 -24.68 22.83
C GLY A 565 -29.30 -23.57 22.30
N GLU A 566 -28.76 -22.47 21.73
CA GLU A 566 -29.58 -21.40 21.16
C GLU A 566 -30.51 -21.94 20.06
N PRO A 567 -31.84 -21.72 20.15
CA PRO A 567 -32.79 -22.13 19.12
C PRO A 567 -32.42 -21.58 17.73
N LYS A 568 -32.67 -22.36 16.67
CA LYS A 568 -32.41 -21.94 15.28
C LYS A 568 -33.46 -20.96 14.79
N LYS A 569 -33.03 -19.95 14.04
CA LYS A 569 -33.92 -18.93 13.47
C LYS A 569 -34.94 -19.55 12.48
N PRO A 570 -36.21 -19.17 12.58
CA PRO A 570 -37.28 -19.62 11.70
C PRO A 570 -37.25 -18.87 10.35
N PRO A 571 -38.01 -19.33 9.33
CA PRO A 571 -38.23 -18.58 8.09
C PRO A 571 -38.82 -17.19 8.38
N MET A 572 -38.26 -16.14 7.78
CA MET A 572 -38.65 -14.75 8.03
C MET A 572 -39.90 -14.31 7.26
N ASN A 573 -40.25 -15.02 6.18
CA ASN A 573 -41.43 -14.71 5.36
C ASN A 573 -41.99 -15.97 4.68
N GLY A 574 -43.17 -15.86 4.07
CA GLY A 574 -43.84 -16.97 3.38
C GLY A 574 -43.02 -17.56 2.24
N TYR A 575 -42.29 -16.75 1.47
CA TYR A 575 -41.41 -17.23 0.40
C TYR A 575 -40.31 -18.15 0.93
N GLN A 576 -39.67 -17.78 2.04
CA GLN A 576 -38.63 -18.62 2.66
C GLN A 576 -39.22 -19.94 3.17
N LYS A 577 -40.43 -19.90 3.72
CA LYS A 577 -41.12 -21.12 4.18
C LYS A 577 -41.44 -22.05 3.00
N PHE A 578 -41.97 -21.50 1.91
CA PHE A 578 -42.22 -22.22 0.66
C PHE A 578 -40.94 -22.81 0.07
N SER A 579 -39.87 -22.01 0.00
CA SER A 579 -38.58 -22.48 -0.52
C SER A 579 -37.98 -23.60 0.34
N GLN A 580 -38.12 -23.52 1.67
CA GLN A 580 -37.67 -24.56 2.58
C GLN A 580 -38.39 -25.88 2.33
N GLU A 581 -39.70 -25.84 2.08
CA GLU A 581 -40.50 -27.03 1.81
C GLU A 581 -40.12 -27.68 0.48
N LEU A 582 -40.03 -26.88 -0.60
CA LEU A 582 -39.64 -27.39 -1.92
C LEU A 582 -38.22 -27.99 -1.94
N LEU A 583 -37.30 -27.42 -1.15
CA LEU A 583 -35.95 -27.97 -1.00
C LEU A 583 -35.91 -29.23 -0.13
N SER A 584 -36.86 -29.40 0.79
CA SER A 584 -36.93 -30.56 1.69
C SER A 584 -37.66 -31.75 1.05
N ASN A 585 -38.62 -31.47 0.16
CA ASN A 585 -39.42 -32.50 -0.53
C ASN A 585 -38.62 -33.23 -1.62
N GLY A 586 -37.44 -32.72 -1.98
CA GLY A 586 -36.47 -33.42 -2.82
C GLY A 586 -36.77 -33.48 -4.31
N GLU A 587 -37.91 -32.96 -4.77
CA GLU A 587 -38.30 -32.88 -6.19
C GLU A 587 -37.22 -32.21 -7.07
N LEU A 588 -36.58 -31.18 -6.53
CA LEU A 588 -35.60 -30.38 -7.27
C LEU A 588 -34.17 -30.89 -7.14
N ASN A 589 -33.91 -32.00 -6.44
CA ASN A 589 -32.55 -32.47 -6.13
C ASN A 589 -31.70 -32.86 -7.35
N HIS A 590 -32.31 -33.05 -8.51
CA HIS A 590 -31.60 -33.31 -9.77
C HIS A 590 -30.97 -32.05 -10.38
N LEU A 591 -31.39 -30.85 -9.95
CA LEU A 591 -30.87 -29.57 -10.43
C LEU A 591 -29.83 -28.98 -9.46
N PRO A 592 -28.81 -28.28 -9.98
CA PRO A 592 -27.86 -27.49 -9.17
C PRO A 592 -28.58 -26.46 -8.30
N LEU A 593 -28.06 -26.15 -7.10
CA LEU A 593 -28.70 -25.23 -6.13
C LEU A 593 -29.10 -23.86 -6.73
N LYS A 594 -28.30 -23.32 -7.65
CA LYS A 594 -28.60 -22.06 -8.34
C LYS A 594 -29.86 -22.17 -9.19
N GLU A 595 -30.00 -23.26 -9.94
CA GLU A 595 -31.19 -23.55 -10.76
C GLU A 595 -32.40 -23.93 -9.91
N ARG A 596 -32.19 -24.62 -8.78
CA ARG A 596 -33.26 -24.88 -7.80
C ARG A 596 -33.86 -23.58 -7.27
N MET A 597 -33.04 -22.59 -6.94
CA MET A 597 -33.52 -21.30 -6.43
C MET A 597 -34.28 -20.49 -7.49
N VAL A 598 -33.82 -20.54 -8.76
CA VAL A 598 -34.53 -19.92 -9.89
C VAL A 598 -35.89 -20.59 -10.12
N GLU A 599 -35.93 -21.93 -10.11
CA GLU A 599 -37.17 -22.70 -10.28
C GLU A 599 -38.14 -22.48 -9.11
N ILE A 600 -37.65 -22.41 -7.87
CA ILE A 600 -38.46 -22.08 -6.69
C ILE A 600 -39.03 -20.66 -6.80
N GLY A 601 -38.24 -19.69 -7.27
CA GLY A 601 -38.72 -18.34 -7.55
C GLY A 601 -39.83 -18.31 -8.61
N SER A 602 -39.64 -19.04 -9.72
CA SER A 602 -40.63 -19.20 -10.79
C SER A 602 -41.93 -19.84 -10.28
N ARG A 603 -41.83 -20.89 -9.47
CA ARG A 603 -43.00 -21.55 -8.85
C ARG A 603 -43.69 -20.64 -7.83
N TRP A 604 -42.95 -19.87 -7.05
CA TRP A 604 -43.53 -18.90 -6.10
C TRP A 604 -44.35 -17.81 -6.82
N GLN A 605 -43.91 -17.36 -7.99
CA GLN A 605 -44.68 -16.41 -8.78
C GLN A 605 -45.97 -17.03 -9.35
N ARG A 606 -45.96 -18.34 -9.63
CA ARG A 606 -47.08 -19.07 -10.24
C ARG A 606 -48.13 -19.58 -9.25
N ILE A 607 -47.83 -19.66 -7.95
CA ILE A 607 -48.81 -20.08 -6.95
C ILE A 607 -49.85 -18.97 -6.68
N SER A 608 -51.06 -19.39 -6.33
CA SER A 608 -52.18 -18.48 -6.03
C SER A 608 -51.92 -17.62 -4.79
N GLN A 609 -52.62 -16.49 -4.69
CA GLN A 609 -52.51 -15.58 -3.55
C GLN A 609 -52.88 -16.26 -2.22
N SER A 610 -53.92 -17.10 -2.22
CA SER A 610 -54.33 -17.88 -1.04
C SER A 610 -53.24 -18.87 -0.57
N GLN A 611 -52.46 -19.45 -1.50
CA GLN A 611 -51.31 -20.28 -1.17
C GLN A 611 -50.15 -19.44 -0.61
N LYS A 612 -49.89 -18.25 -1.17
CA LYS A 612 -48.89 -17.32 -0.63
C LYS A 612 -49.22 -16.92 0.81
N GLU A 613 -50.49 -16.63 1.09
CA GLU A 613 -50.99 -16.33 2.45
C GLU A 613 -50.89 -17.52 3.40
N HIS A 614 -51.17 -18.74 2.93
CA HIS A 614 -50.98 -19.96 3.73
C HIS A 614 -49.52 -20.09 4.20
N TYR A 615 -48.56 -19.86 3.29
CA TYR A 615 -47.14 -19.87 3.63
C TYR A 615 -46.72 -18.69 4.51
N LYS A 616 -47.34 -17.51 4.36
CA LYS A 616 -47.18 -16.36 5.25
C LYS A 616 -47.57 -16.75 6.69
N LYS A 617 -48.78 -17.30 6.88
CA LYS A 617 -49.27 -17.78 8.19
C LYS A 617 -48.38 -18.86 8.80
N LEU A 618 -47.91 -19.83 8.01
CA LEU A 618 -46.96 -20.85 8.47
C LEU A 618 -45.61 -20.26 8.92
N ALA A 619 -45.10 -19.24 8.21
CA ALA A 619 -43.86 -18.57 8.59
C ALA A 619 -44.03 -17.78 9.91
N GLU A 620 -45.15 -17.07 10.06
CA GLU A 620 -45.50 -16.32 11.28
C GLU A 620 -45.66 -17.24 12.49
N GLU A 621 -46.34 -18.38 12.34
CA GLU A 621 -46.48 -19.37 13.40
C GLU A 621 -45.12 -19.93 13.85
N GLN A 622 -44.23 -20.25 12.90
CA GLN A 622 -42.86 -20.66 13.24
C GLN A 622 -42.05 -19.55 13.92
N GLN A 623 -42.31 -18.27 13.62
CA GLN A 623 -41.72 -17.15 14.33
C GLN A 623 -42.23 -17.01 15.76
N LYS A 624 -43.53 -17.20 15.99
CA LYS A 624 -44.14 -17.21 17.33
C LYS A 624 -43.55 -18.34 18.19
N GLN A 625 -43.49 -19.56 17.66
CA GLN A 625 -42.89 -20.71 18.36
C GLN A 625 -41.42 -20.49 18.68
N TYR A 626 -40.65 -19.89 17.76
CA TYR A 626 -39.26 -19.54 18.01
C TYR A 626 -39.11 -18.51 19.14
N LYS A 627 -39.97 -17.48 19.20
CA LYS A 627 -39.92 -16.46 20.25
C LYS A 627 -40.12 -17.10 21.64
N VAL A 628 -41.07 -18.03 21.75
CA VAL A 628 -41.30 -18.81 22.99
C VAL A 628 -40.11 -19.68 23.34
N HIS A 629 -39.57 -20.45 22.38
CA HIS A 629 -38.40 -21.31 22.62
C HIS A 629 -37.16 -20.50 23.01
N LEU A 630 -36.98 -19.33 22.40
CA LEU A 630 -35.87 -18.43 22.70
C LEU A 630 -35.99 -17.88 24.13
N ASP A 631 -37.19 -17.46 24.55
CA ASP A 631 -37.43 -16.98 25.92
C ASP A 631 -37.19 -18.08 26.96
N LEU A 632 -37.71 -19.30 26.73
CA LEU A 632 -37.46 -20.46 27.57
C LEU A 632 -35.97 -20.79 27.68
N TRP A 633 -35.25 -20.73 26.55
CA TRP A 633 -33.81 -20.97 26.53
C TRP A 633 -33.05 -19.89 27.31
N VAL A 634 -33.38 -18.60 27.11
CA VAL A 634 -32.77 -17.49 27.88
C VAL A 634 -33.03 -17.66 29.37
N LYS A 635 -34.24 -18.06 29.78
CA LYS A 635 -34.59 -18.33 31.19
C LYS A 635 -33.81 -19.52 31.77
N SER A 636 -33.45 -20.51 30.94
CA SER A 636 -32.67 -21.68 31.36
C SER A 636 -31.17 -21.42 31.58
N LEU A 637 -30.66 -20.25 31.14
CA LEU A 637 -29.24 -19.88 31.28
C LEU A 637 -28.89 -19.37 32.68
N SER A 638 -27.60 -19.48 33.04
CA SER A 638 -27.07 -18.89 34.27
C SER A 638 -27.24 -17.37 34.28
N PRO A 639 -27.31 -16.69 35.44
CA PRO A 639 -27.42 -15.24 35.50
C PRO A 639 -26.27 -14.51 34.76
N GLN A 640 -25.06 -15.08 34.79
CA GLN A 640 -23.88 -14.56 34.09
C GLN A 640 -24.01 -14.71 32.57
N ASP A 641 -24.47 -15.87 32.10
CA ASP A 641 -24.68 -16.12 30.66
C ASP A 641 -25.85 -15.31 30.09
N ARG A 642 -26.90 -15.08 30.89
CA ARG A 642 -28.03 -14.21 30.54
C ARG A 642 -27.58 -12.76 30.34
N ALA A 643 -26.70 -12.24 31.20
CA ALA A 643 -26.14 -10.90 31.08
C ALA A 643 -25.28 -10.78 29.81
N ALA A 644 -24.39 -11.75 29.58
CA ALA A 644 -23.56 -11.81 28.37
C ALA A 644 -24.39 -11.89 27.07
N TYR A 645 -25.50 -12.63 27.09
CA TYR A 645 -26.43 -12.72 25.96
C TYR A 645 -27.13 -11.38 25.68
N LYS A 646 -27.64 -10.70 26.72
CA LYS A 646 -28.28 -9.37 26.59
C LYS A 646 -27.32 -8.31 26.05
N GLU A 647 -26.07 -8.32 26.50
CA GLU A 647 -25.03 -7.41 26.03
C GLU A 647 -24.67 -7.67 24.55
N TYR A 648 -24.50 -8.94 24.18
CA TYR A 648 -24.22 -9.35 22.80
C TYR A 648 -25.34 -8.95 21.82
N ILE A 649 -26.61 -9.14 22.20
CA ILE A 649 -27.76 -8.72 21.38
C ILE A 649 -27.85 -7.19 21.27
N SER A 650 -27.54 -6.45 22.35
CA SER A 650 -27.51 -4.98 22.35
C SER A 650 -26.42 -4.41 21.45
N ASN A 651 -25.21 -4.99 21.51
CA ASN A 651 -24.10 -4.59 20.63
C ASN A 651 -24.38 -4.91 19.16
N LYS A 652 -25.09 -6.01 18.88
CA LYS A 652 -25.51 -6.37 17.53
C LYS A 652 -26.56 -5.40 16.96
N ARG A 653 -27.49 -4.89 17.78
CA ARG A 653 -28.44 -3.83 17.37
C ARG A 653 -27.68 -2.52 17.07
N LYS A 654 -26.78 -2.08 17.95
CA LYS A 654 -25.95 -0.87 17.75
C LYS A 654 -25.05 -0.95 16.51
N SER A 655 -24.53 -2.13 16.19
CA SER A 655 -23.71 -2.36 14.98
C SER A 655 -24.52 -2.32 13.69
N MET A 656 -25.78 -2.77 13.70
CA MET A 656 -26.68 -2.68 12.54
C MET A 656 -27.12 -1.24 12.27
N THR A 657 -27.30 -0.42 13.31
CA THR A 657 -27.61 1.01 13.17
C THR A 657 -26.46 1.80 12.54
N LYS A 658 -25.19 1.38 12.74
CA LYS A 658 -24.01 2.02 12.11
C LYS A 658 -23.80 1.66 10.63
N LEU A 659 -24.46 0.64 10.10
CA LEU A 659 -24.40 0.26 8.68
C LEU A 659 -25.50 0.92 7.83
N ARG A 660 -26.44 1.64 8.47
CA ARG A 660 -27.41 2.50 7.81
C ARG A 660 -27.09 3.94 8.19
N GLY A 661 -26.32 4.62 7.34
CA GLY A 661 -26.09 6.07 7.47
C GLY A 661 -27.43 6.84 7.44
N PRO A 662 -27.49 8.05 8.01
CA PRO A 662 -28.72 8.81 8.12
C PRO A 662 -29.18 9.28 6.72
N ASN A 663 -30.44 8.99 6.39
CA ASN A 663 -31.13 9.52 5.23
C ASN A 663 -31.79 10.86 5.62
N PRO A 664 -31.57 11.99 4.92
CA PRO A 664 -32.13 13.29 5.31
C PRO A 664 -33.34 13.67 4.45
N LYS A 665 -34.56 13.32 4.88
CA LYS A 665 -35.86 13.98 4.58
C LYS A 665 -36.79 13.54 5.73
N SER A 666 -37.43 14.34 6.57
CA SER A 666 -37.98 15.69 6.45
C SER A 666 -38.10 16.29 7.87
N SER A 667 -37.85 17.59 8.03
CA SER A 667 -38.47 18.41 9.10
C SER A 667 -38.09 19.87 8.90
N ARG A 668 -39.08 20.69 8.50
CA ARG A 668 -39.12 22.10 8.86
C ARG A 668 -40.57 22.53 9.08
N THR A 669 -40.90 22.87 10.32
CA THR A 669 -41.79 23.97 10.82
C THR A 669 -42.10 23.65 12.30
N ALA A 670 -41.46 24.31 13.26
CA ALA A 670 -41.75 25.62 13.84
C ALA A 670 -42.76 25.57 15.01
N LEU A 671 -42.21 25.73 16.22
CA LEU A 671 -42.70 26.51 17.38
C LEU A 671 -44.09 26.17 17.98
N GLN A 672 -44.11 25.66 19.22
CA GLN A 672 -44.47 26.47 20.41
C GLN A 672 -44.33 25.68 21.73
N SER A 673 -44.05 26.45 22.77
CA SER A 673 -43.70 26.14 24.15
C SER A 673 -44.87 25.59 24.99
N LYS A 674 -44.62 24.72 26.00
CA LYS A 674 -44.81 24.98 27.45
C LYS A 674 -44.85 23.70 28.34
N SER A 675 -44.11 23.80 29.46
CA SER A 675 -44.18 23.21 30.82
C SER A 675 -44.64 21.77 31.14
N GLU A 676 -43.76 21.11 31.92
CA GLU A 676 -43.94 20.35 33.19
C GLU A 676 -45.13 19.38 33.35
N SER A 677 -44.85 18.09 33.54
CA SER A 677 -45.00 17.36 34.83
C SER A 677 -44.73 15.86 34.68
N GLU A 678 -44.32 15.25 35.79
CA GLU A 678 -44.00 13.84 36.02
C GLU A 678 -45.25 12.93 35.89
N GLU A 679 -45.05 11.66 35.51
CA GLU A 679 -45.47 10.44 36.22
C GLU A 679 -45.49 9.20 35.29
N ASP A 680 -45.19 8.06 35.91
CA ASP A 680 -45.16 6.69 35.39
C ASP A 680 -46.51 6.21 34.84
N GLU A 681 -46.49 5.28 33.88
CA GLU A 681 -47.08 3.93 33.97
C GLU A 681 -47.27 3.30 32.58
N ASP A 682 -47.17 1.97 32.58
CA ASP A 682 -47.31 1.03 31.48
C ASP A 682 -48.69 1.11 30.78
N GLU A 683 -48.76 0.83 29.48
CA GLU A 683 -49.66 -0.20 28.92
C GLU A 683 -49.49 -0.35 27.39
N ASP A 684 -49.70 -1.59 26.96
CA ASP A 684 -49.71 -2.09 25.59
C ASP A 684 -50.85 -1.46 24.76
N GLU A 685 -50.63 -1.23 23.46
CA GLU A 685 -51.74 -1.23 22.49
C GLU A 685 -51.24 -1.63 21.09
N ASP A 686 -51.89 -2.68 20.57
CA ASP A 686 -51.92 -3.11 19.17
C ASP A 686 -52.57 -2.02 18.29
N ASP A 687 -52.24 -1.98 16.99
CA ASP A 687 -53.11 -1.52 15.88
C ASP A 687 -52.31 -1.68 14.58
N GLU A 688 -52.60 -2.70 13.77
CA GLU A 688 -53.64 -2.79 12.73
C GLU A 688 -53.20 -2.15 11.40
N ASP A 689 -53.14 -3.02 10.39
CA ASP A 689 -52.85 -2.75 8.99
C ASP A 689 -54.03 -1.99 8.36
N GLU A 690 -53.77 -0.91 7.62
CA GLU A 690 -54.73 -0.36 6.64
C GLU A 690 -54.10 -0.43 5.23
N ASP A 691 -54.75 -1.25 4.40
CA ASP A 691 -54.59 -1.34 2.96
C ASP A 691 -55.14 -0.07 2.29
N GLU A 692 -54.46 0.45 1.27
CA GLU A 692 -55.11 1.21 0.20
C GLU A 692 -54.59 0.74 -1.16
N GLU A 693 -55.55 0.30 -1.97
CA GLU A 693 -55.43 -0.27 -3.30
C GLU A 693 -55.33 0.80 -4.41
N GLU A 694 -54.98 0.31 -5.61
CA GLU A 694 -55.37 0.83 -6.94
C GLU A 694 -54.69 2.16 -7.39
N GLU A 695 -54.23 2.34 -8.63
CA GLU A 695 -54.74 1.87 -9.91
C GLU A 695 -53.62 1.64 -10.95
N GLU A 696 -53.92 0.72 -11.87
CA GLU A 696 -53.25 0.50 -13.14
C GLU A 696 -53.66 1.58 -14.15
N ASP A 697 -52.76 1.95 -15.08
CA ASP A 697 -53.18 2.41 -16.39
C ASP A 697 -52.15 1.96 -17.45
N GLU A 698 -52.62 1.04 -18.28
CA GLU A 698 -51.99 0.60 -19.52
C GLU A 698 -51.92 1.75 -20.53
N ASN A 699 -50.88 1.78 -21.36
CA ASN A 699 -51.02 1.86 -22.82
C ASN A 699 -49.65 1.64 -23.48
N GLY A 700 -49.59 0.63 -24.35
CA GLY A 700 -48.42 0.31 -25.15
C GLY A 700 -48.35 1.10 -26.46
N ASP A 701 -47.19 1.06 -27.10
CA ASP A 701 -47.12 0.86 -28.55
C ASP A 701 -45.78 0.23 -28.94
N SER A 702 -45.89 -0.58 -29.98
CA SER A 702 -44.94 -1.54 -30.53
C SER A 702 -44.13 -0.92 -31.65
N SER A 703 -42.86 -1.32 -31.83
CA SER A 703 -42.39 -1.76 -33.15
C SER A 703 -40.99 -2.38 -33.08
N GLU A 704 -40.92 -3.59 -33.62
CA GLU A 704 -39.76 -4.41 -33.93
C GLU A 704 -39.21 -4.04 -35.32
N ASP A 705 -37.89 -4.03 -35.50
CA ASP A 705 -37.14 -4.38 -36.73
C ASP A 705 -35.63 -4.32 -36.34
N GLY A 706 -34.71 -5.23 -36.62
CA GLY A 706 -34.64 -6.29 -37.62
C GLY A 706 -33.40 -6.08 -38.51
N GLY A 707 -32.44 -7.01 -38.48
CA GLY A 707 -31.31 -7.15 -39.45
C GLY A 707 -30.06 -6.31 -39.14
N ASP A 708 -28.86 -6.84 -38.87
CA ASP A 708 -28.00 -7.88 -39.48
C ASP A 708 -27.01 -7.38 -40.57
N SER A 709 -25.76 -7.82 -40.36
CA SER A 709 -24.66 -8.04 -41.32
C SER A 709 -23.75 -6.90 -41.83
N SER A 710 -22.46 -7.20 -41.62
CA SER A 710 -21.35 -7.23 -42.60
C SER A 710 -20.37 -6.05 -42.71
N GLU A 711 -19.14 -6.38 -42.26
CA GLU A 711 -17.82 -6.10 -42.83
C GLU A 711 -17.66 -5.05 -43.95
N SER A 712 -16.69 -4.12 -43.76
CA SER A 712 -15.76 -3.81 -44.84
C SER A 712 -14.47 -3.16 -44.32
N SER A 713 -13.39 -3.65 -44.90
CA SER A 713 -12.00 -3.23 -44.78
C SER A 713 -11.73 -2.21 -45.89
N SER A 714 -11.07 -1.10 -45.60
CA SER A 714 -10.36 -0.34 -46.64
C SER A 714 -9.18 0.41 -46.03
N GLU A 715 -8.02 -0.08 -46.42
CA GLU A 715 -6.71 0.54 -46.39
C GLU A 715 -6.73 1.71 -47.40
N ASP A 716 -6.23 2.88 -47.03
CA ASP A 716 -5.73 3.86 -48.01
C ASP A 716 -4.59 4.67 -47.38
N GLU A 717 -3.49 4.67 -48.12
CA GLU A 717 -2.19 5.28 -47.86
C GLU A 717 -2.24 6.73 -48.32
N SER A 718 -1.73 7.68 -47.53
CA SER A 718 -1.44 9.03 -48.02
C SER A 718 -0.15 9.54 -47.38
N GLU A 719 0.89 9.47 -48.18
CA GLU A 719 2.23 9.99 -47.98
C GLU A 719 2.22 11.49 -48.33
N ASP A 720 2.49 12.36 -47.36
CA ASP A 720 2.95 13.73 -47.61
C ASP A 720 3.82 14.15 -46.42
N GLY A 721 5.10 14.36 -46.72
CA GLY A 721 6.09 14.87 -45.78
C GLY A 721 6.07 16.38 -45.69
N ASP A 722 6.31 16.89 -44.48
CA ASP A 722 6.85 18.23 -44.28
C ASP A 722 7.81 18.19 -43.08
N GLU A 723 9.02 18.66 -43.33
CA GLU A 723 10.14 18.74 -42.42
C GLU A 723 9.99 20.02 -41.59
N ASN A 724 9.91 19.92 -40.27
CA ASN A 724 10.26 21.04 -39.39
C ASN A 724 11.01 20.51 -38.17
N GLU A 725 12.32 20.74 -38.21
CA GLU A 725 13.24 20.75 -37.07
C GLU A 725 12.92 21.98 -36.21
N GLU A 726 12.42 21.81 -34.99
CA GLU A 726 12.61 22.80 -33.92
C GLU A 726 12.88 22.08 -32.59
N ASP A 727 14.01 22.48 -32.00
CA ASP A 727 14.62 21.98 -30.77
C ASP A 727 13.70 22.16 -29.54
N ASP A 728 13.29 21.04 -28.94
CA ASP A 728 12.75 20.98 -27.57
C ASP A 728 13.89 20.69 -26.58
N GLU A 729 14.51 21.75 -26.03
CA GLU A 729 15.33 21.65 -24.81
C GLU A 729 14.58 22.25 -23.62
N ASP A 730 13.84 21.37 -22.93
CA ASP A 730 13.32 21.52 -21.58
C ASP A 730 14.47 21.52 -20.55
N GLU A 731 14.80 22.66 -19.96
CA GLU A 731 15.60 22.73 -18.72
C GLU A 731 14.67 22.98 -17.50
N ASP A 732 14.00 21.91 -17.06
CA ASP A 732 13.45 21.76 -15.71
C ASP A 732 14.57 21.23 -14.79
N ASP A 733 15.28 22.14 -14.10
CA ASP A 733 16.28 21.77 -13.08
C ASP A 733 15.61 21.70 -11.70
N ASP A 734 14.86 20.61 -11.48
CA ASP A 734 14.45 20.12 -10.16
C ASP A 734 15.63 19.31 -9.59
N GLU A 735 16.44 19.92 -8.70
CA GLU A 735 17.51 19.25 -7.96
C GLU A 735 16.94 18.24 -6.93
N ASP A 736 16.50 17.07 -7.40
CA ASP A 736 16.36 15.84 -6.60
C ASP A 736 17.60 14.96 -6.86
N ASP A 737 18.61 15.11 -5.99
CA ASP A 737 19.89 14.39 -6.05
C ASP A 737 19.80 13.11 -5.21
N ASP A 738 19.25 12.05 -5.82
CA ASP A 738 19.43 10.64 -5.44
C ASP A 738 20.42 10.02 -6.43
N GLU A 739 21.68 9.78 -6.03
CA GLU A 739 22.52 8.81 -6.76
C GLU A 739 23.34 7.90 -5.83
N ASP A 740 23.26 6.63 -6.24
CA ASP A 740 23.93 5.44 -5.77
C ASP A 740 25.45 5.50 -6.05
N GLU A 741 26.25 5.06 -5.08
CA GLU A 741 27.68 4.82 -5.27
C GLU A 741 27.90 3.39 -5.81
N ASP A 742 28.11 3.26 -7.12
CA ASP A 742 28.82 2.11 -7.71
C ASP A 742 30.30 2.47 -7.92
N ASN A 743 31.15 1.69 -7.26
CA ASN A 743 32.58 1.85 -7.15
C ASN A 743 33.29 0.87 -8.09
N GLU A 744 33.79 1.36 -9.23
CA GLU A 744 34.71 0.63 -10.11
C GLU A 744 35.98 1.48 -10.31
N SER A 745 37.02 1.18 -9.53
CA SER A 745 38.37 1.74 -9.70
C SER A 745 39.19 0.82 -10.59
N GLU A 746 39.52 1.29 -11.79
CA GLU A 746 40.45 0.63 -12.70
C GLU A 746 41.88 1.13 -12.45
N GLY A 747 42.68 0.28 -11.79
CA GLY A 747 44.11 0.45 -11.64
C GLY A 747 44.85 -0.13 -12.84
N SER A 748 45.55 0.72 -13.59
CA SER A 748 46.53 0.31 -14.60
C SER A 748 47.90 0.07 -13.95
N SER A 749 48.37 -1.17 -14.02
CA SER A 749 49.81 -1.50 -14.08
C SER A 749 50.00 -2.83 -14.79
N SER A 750 50.13 -2.77 -16.11
CA SER A 750 50.50 -3.90 -16.97
C SER A 750 52.03 -3.99 -17.12
N SER A 751 52.61 -5.09 -16.63
CA SER A 751 53.90 -5.61 -17.06
C SER A 751 53.72 -6.54 -18.26
N SER A 752 54.54 -6.36 -19.29
CA SER A 752 54.56 -7.09 -20.55
C SER A 752 55.17 -8.50 -20.44
N SER A 753 54.51 -9.48 -21.07
CA SER A 753 55.02 -10.80 -21.50
C SER A 753 56.11 -10.61 -22.60
N SER A 754 56.95 -11.56 -23.03
CA SER A 754 56.83 -13.02 -23.12
C SER A 754 58.17 -13.66 -23.58
N SER A 755 58.20 -14.99 -23.51
CA SER A 755 58.91 -15.97 -24.38
C SER A 755 60.44 -16.22 -24.28
N GLY A 756 60.78 -17.51 -24.13
CA GLY A 756 61.78 -18.15 -25.00
C GLY A 756 62.93 -18.91 -24.34
N ASP A 757 62.71 -20.20 -24.08
CA ASP A 757 63.63 -21.34 -23.97
C ASP A 757 65.06 -21.20 -24.57
N SER A 758 66.10 -21.57 -23.80
CA SER A 758 67.20 -22.47 -24.23
C SER A 758 68.32 -22.63 -23.18
N SER A 759 68.57 -23.90 -22.87
CA SER A 759 69.86 -24.58 -22.69
C SER A 759 70.95 -24.14 -21.71
N ASP A 760 71.48 -25.20 -21.09
CA ASP A 760 72.88 -25.45 -20.74
C ASP A 760 73.48 -24.95 -19.41
N SER A 761 73.62 -25.95 -18.54
CA SER A 761 74.90 -26.47 -18.05
C SER A 761 75.67 -25.76 -16.92
N ASP A 762 75.98 -26.65 -15.99
CA ASP A 762 77.22 -26.79 -15.23
C ASP A 762 77.42 -26.05 -13.91
N SER A 763 77.51 -26.90 -12.88
CA SER A 763 78.59 -26.97 -11.89
C SER A 763 78.78 -25.75 -10.98
N ASN A 764 78.36 -25.87 -9.71
CA ASN A 764 79.19 -26.41 -8.61
C ASN A 764 78.44 -26.31 -7.27
#